data_AF-A0A8D9GV35-F1
#
_entry.id   AF-A0A8D9GV35-F1
#
_cell.length_a   1.000
_cell.length_b   1.000
_cell.length_c   1.000
_cell.angle_alpha   90.00
_cell.angle_beta   90.00
_cell.angle_gamma   90.00
#
_symmetry.space_group_name_H-M   'P 1'
#
loop_
_entity.id
_entity.type
_entity.pdbx_description
1 polymer ?
#
loop_
_entity_poly.entity_id
_entity_poly.type
_entity_poly.pdbx_seq_one_letter_code
_entity_poly.pdbx_strand_id
1 'polypeptide(L)'
;MSTLSSTETMSEQCPFDDGVYDCVKKVIIGEDSQGVAYITIQYVRNGDVVQLEHGSERGTQITETEFEVKDPDEYITCIEGTWGEANRYDGDIHMWNQTLSRTVTELQFKTSHGRTSQKFGKPGADSFEFKLEGNNGTKLVGLLGSSGRFLDEIEANFDVVSSALKQLEPQGGSDGHSWDDGAYDGLRKVCIGEDGGRVSSVEFVYAKGDQRITHCHGMDSNERKEFELEYEDGEYIISVEGTIDDDGFVSSLIFNTSMTRSSEEFGKAVANNKFFLKPIGFHKLVGFRGRSCVDRINALGANFAVVVAPPVKKLQAQGTNSGEEWDDGIHDNVRMIIVSYGHESVLSVTFEYANGTETVVGDARGDVDEIGDRKEFKLCDNNEYITSVEGFFGEKLLTSETADEYESIYYKMKRLDFITNITAYSVLENDPIPTLSEQYHPFDDGVYDCVKKVIIGEDTQGIAYITIQYVRNGDVVQLEHGSERGAQITETEFEVKDPDEYITCIEGTCGEANFCDSPIALWTEKFYHTVSEIQFTTSHGRTSPKIGCKPEADSFTFKLKGKNGTKLVGLHGKSGRFLEALKAYFVVVSSTLKQLEPQGRSDGHSWDDGAYDGLRKVCIGEDGGRVSSVEFVYAKGNECITHCHGRHSNERKQFELRYEDGEYIISFEGTTDKDGYISSLIFNTSMDRSSDEFGKAVANNEFFLKPRGFHKLVGFRGRSCVDRINALGANFAVVLAPPVKKLQAQGTNDQGEEWDDGVHDNVRMITVTYVYDCVVSVTFEYANGAETVLGDPHGILDDRHEKKEFKLCDNNEYITSVEGFFGQKWISTQSAGDEFKSIYYNMKRLDFNTNIRTYSVMENNTRDGYLAVVPFKLEEKGHKIVGFRGKSTEFSLQQIGVYVKPIDDAN
;
A
#
# COMPACT_ATOMS: atom_id res chain seq x y z
N MET A 1 57.22 51.21 -33.47
CA MET A 1 56.26 51.23 -32.35
C MET A 1 54.91 50.77 -32.88
N SER A 2 54.58 49.51 -32.66
CA SER A 2 53.22 49.08 -32.29
C SER A 2 53.42 47.71 -31.65
N THR A 3 53.23 47.72 -30.35
CA THR A 3 53.58 46.69 -29.37
C THR A 3 52.82 45.40 -29.59
N LEU A 4 53.55 44.28 -29.58
CA LEU A 4 53.03 42.95 -29.25
C LEU A 4 52.31 43.06 -27.90
N SER A 5 51.00 42.85 -27.90
CA SER A 5 50.19 42.61 -26.72
C SER A 5 49.84 41.13 -26.72
N SER A 6 50.76 40.31 -26.23
CA SER A 6 50.48 38.98 -25.72
C SER A 6 49.65 39.15 -24.44
N THR A 7 48.34 39.07 -24.61
CA THR A 7 47.42 38.68 -23.54
C THR A 7 46.83 37.35 -23.98
N GLU A 8 47.54 36.27 -23.66
CA GLU A 8 46.91 34.97 -23.47
C GLU A 8 45.88 35.16 -22.36
N THR A 9 44.63 35.34 -22.75
CA THR A 9 43.50 35.22 -21.85
C THR A 9 43.49 33.76 -21.37
N MET A 10 43.60 33.60 -20.05
CA MET A 10 43.36 32.33 -19.35
C MET A 10 42.19 31.61 -20.02
N SER A 11 42.38 30.35 -20.42
CA SER A 11 41.34 29.55 -21.07
C SER A 11 40.10 29.52 -20.18
N GLU A 12 39.05 30.21 -20.60
CA GLU A 12 37.74 30.14 -19.96
C GLU A 12 37.29 28.68 -20.01
N GLN A 13 37.07 28.06 -18.85
CA GLN A 13 36.34 26.80 -18.77
C GLN A 13 34.97 27.04 -19.38
N CYS A 14 34.67 26.35 -20.49
CA CYS A 14 33.37 26.42 -21.14
C CYS A 14 32.51 25.29 -20.58
N PRO A 15 31.50 25.58 -19.73
CA PRO A 15 30.52 24.58 -19.36
C PRO A 15 29.74 24.15 -20.60
N PHE A 16 29.41 22.87 -20.68
CA PHE A 16 28.55 22.30 -21.71
C PHE A 16 27.43 21.47 -21.07
N ASP A 17 26.29 21.43 -21.76
CA ASP A 17 25.15 20.54 -21.47
C ASP A 17 24.54 20.16 -22.81
N ASP A 18 24.60 18.87 -23.13
CA ASP A 18 24.06 18.33 -24.37
C ASP A 18 22.53 18.39 -24.42
N GLY A 19 21.88 18.44 -23.26
CA GLY A 19 20.45 18.24 -23.09
C GLY A 19 20.06 16.76 -23.19
N VAL A 20 18.76 16.49 -23.35
CA VAL A 20 18.20 15.12 -23.33
C VAL A 20 17.97 14.60 -24.74
N TYR A 21 18.49 13.41 -25.06
CA TYR A 21 18.31 12.71 -26.33
C TYR A 21 17.66 11.33 -26.15
N ASP A 22 17.20 10.73 -27.25
CA ASP A 22 16.51 9.44 -27.18
C ASP A 22 17.47 8.32 -26.80
N CYS A 23 18.69 8.27 -27.33
CA CYS A 23 19.72 7.28 -26.96
C CYS A 23 21.11 7.65 -27.51
N VAL A 24 22.15 6.96 -27.03
CA VAL A 24 23.52 7.03 -27.57
C VAL A 24 23.74 5.91 -28.58
N LYS A 25 24.18 6.29 -29.79
CA LYS A 25 24.51 5.37 -30.88
C LYS A 25 26.00 5.02 -30.90
N LYS A 26 26.86 5.99 -30.64
CA LYS A 26 28.32 5.85 -30.74
C LYS A 26 29.02 6.87 -29.85
N VAL A 27 30.11 6.45 -29.23
CA VAL A 27 31.06 7.31 -28.52
C VAL A 27 32.41 7.24 -29.22
N ILE A 28 33.07 8.38 -29.40
CA ILE A 28 34.41 8.49 -29.98
C ILE A 28 35.27 9.26 -28.98
N ILE A 29 36.42 8.70 -28.62
CA ILE A 29 37.36 9.32 -27.69
C ILE A 29 38.66 9.66 -28.42
N GLY A 30 39.07 10.91 -28.34
CA GLY A 30 40.39 11.37 -28.79
C GLY A 30 41.39 11.30 -27.64
N GLU A 31 42.41 10.45 -27.78
CA GLU A 31 43.46 10.25 -26.77
C GLU A 31 44.79 10.84 -27.23
N ASP A 32 45.53 11.47 -26.32
CA ASP A 32 46.91 11.89 -26.57
C ASP A 32 47.89 11.24 -25.57
N SER A 33 49.17 11.65 -25.61
CA SER A 33 50.19 11.11 -24.70
C SER A 33 49.94 11.35 -23.20
N GLN A 34 48.96 12.20 -22.86
CA GLN A 34 48.67 12.74 -21.53
C GLN A 34 47.24 12.45 -21.03
N GLY A 35 46.41 11.71 -21.78
CA GLY A 35 45.08 11.27 -21.36
C GLY A 35 43.98 11.51 -22.41
N VAL A 36 42.75 11.76 -21.94
CA VAL A 36 41.58 12.06 -22.78
C VAL A 36 41.63 13.54 -23.21
N ALA A 37 41.70 13.79 -24.51
CA ALA A 37 41.76 15.14 -25.08
C ALA A 37 40.37 15.70 -25.40
N TYR A 38 39.50 14.87 -26.01
CA TYR A 38 38.11 15.22 -26.30
C TYR A 38 37.21 13.98 -26.32
N ILE A 39 35.90 14.20 -26.21
CA ILE A 39 34.86 13.19 -26.36
C ILE A 39 33.84 13.67 -27.39
N THR A 40 33.48 12.79 -28.33
CA THR A 40 32.43 13.01 -29.33
C THR A 40 31.36 11.96 -29.18
N ILE A 41 30.10 12.37 -29.07
CA ILE A 41 28.96 11.47 -28.90
C ILE A 41 27.96 11.66 -30.04
N GLN A 42 27.54 10.54 -30.61
CA GLN A 42 26.42 10.48 -31.54
C GLN A 42 25.16 10.05 -30.80
N TYR A 43 24.23 10.98 -30.66
CA TYR A 43 22.89 10.77 -30.11
C TYR A 43 21.86 10.53 -31.20
N VAL A 44 20.74 9.91 -30.86
CA VAL A 44 19.53 9.86 -31.70
C VAL A 44 18.46 10.80 -31.10
N ARG A 45 17.79 11.58 -31.94
CA ARG A 45 16.61 12.38 -31.57
C ARG A 45 15.56 12.33 -32.67
N ASN A 46 14.37 11.82 -32.36
CA ASN A 46 13.27 11.60 -33.30
C ASN A 46 13.67 10.80 -34.56
N GLY A 47 14.63 9.87 -34.43
CA GLY A 47 15.16 9.07 -35.53
C GLY A 47 16.34 9.68 -36.31
N ASP A 48 16.69 10.94 -36.06
CA ASP A 48 17.86 11.60 -36.65
C ASP A 48 19.10 11.47 -35.75
N VAL A 49 20.29 11.37 -36.35
CA VAL A 49 21.56 11.29 -35.62
C VAL A 49 22.15 12.69 -35.42
N VAL A 50 22.41 13.07 -34.17
CA VAL A 50 23.02 14.33 -33.77
C VAL A 50 24.40 14.04 -33.17
N GLN A 51 25.45 14.74 -33.61
CA GLN A 51 26.81 14.57 -33.12
C GLN A 51 27.26 15.81 -32.35
N LEU A 52 27.75 15.63 -31.12
CA LEU A 52 28.26 16.69 -30.24
C LEU A 52 29.66 16.33 -29.77
N GLU A 53 30.53 17.33 -29.59
CA GLU A 53 31.94 17.16 -29.23
C GLU A 53 32.34 18.15 -28.15
N HIS A 54 33.06 17.66 -27.14
CA HIS A 54 33.53 18.44 -25.98
C HIS A 54 35.02 18.19 -25.73
N GLY A 55 35.76 19.26 -25.45
CA GLY A 55 37.24 19.28 -25.45
C GLY A 55 37.81 19.99 -26.68
N SER A 56 39.14 20.11 -26.78
CA SER A 56 39.78 20.81 -27.91
C SER A 56 40.89 19.98 -28.56
N GLU A 57 40.91 19.95 -29.89
CA GLU A 57 42.01 19.39 -30.68
C GLU A 57 43.29 20.23 -30.52
N ARG A 58 44.24 19.92 -29.62
CA ARG A 58 45.65 20.35 -29.78
C ARG A 58 46.67 19.39 -29.16
N GLY A 59 46.91 18.27 -29.84
CA GLY A 59 48.12 17.47 -29.72
C GLY A 59 48.60 17.03 -31.12
N THR A 60 49.91 16.95 -31.37
CA THR A 60 50.45 16.54 -32.69
C THR A 60 50.27 15.04 -33.01
N GLN A 61 49.79 14.25 -32.04
CA GLN A 61 49.48 12.83 -32.16
C GLN A 61 48.26 12.49 -31.29
N ILE A 62 47.05 12.57 -31.86
CA ILE A 62 45.81 12.06 -31.24
C ILE A 62 45.47 10.70 -31.85
N THR A 63 45.07 9.74 -31.02
CA THR A 63 44.52 8.45 -31.45
C THR A 63 43.03 8.45 -31.16
N GLU A 64 42.21 8.28 -32.19
CA GLU A 64 40.76 8.15 -32.05
C GLU A 64 40.36 6.68 -31.86
N THR A 65 39.53 6.42 -30.87
CA THR A 65 38.88 5.12 -30.73
C THR A 65 37.37 5.25 -30.61
N GLU A 66 36.66 4.35 -31.29
CA GLU A 66 35.20 4.33 -31.32
C GLU A 66 34.63 3.20 -30.44
N PHE A 67 33.48 3.47 -29.83
CA PHE A 67 32.66 2.50 -29.10
C PHE A 67 31.21 2.57 -29.61
N GLU A 68 30.79 1.53 -30.33
CA GLU A 68 29.43 1.42 -30.90
C GLU A 68 28.46 0.76 -29.92
N VAL A 69 27.27 1.36 -29.81
CA VAL A 69 26.16 0.93 -28.95
C VAL A 69 25.02 0.44 -29.84
N LYS A 70 24.54 -0.80 -29.62
CA LYS A 70 23.53 -1.44 -30.47
C LYS A 70 22.10 -1.11 -30.03
N ASP A 71 21.71 0.15 -30.17
CA ASP A 71 20.33 0.60 -29.90
C ASP A 71 19.30 -0.06 -30.85
N PRO A 72 18.07 -0.39 -30.40
CA PRO A 72 17.52 -0.20 -29.04
C PRO A 72 17.86 -1.31 -28.04
N ASP A 73 18.49 -2.39 -28.50
CA ASP A 73 18.72 -3.57 -27.67
C ASP A 73 19.76 -3.30 -26.56
N GLU A 74 20.77 -2.48 -26.85
CA GLU A 74 21.90 -2.17 -25.97
C GLU A 74 22.04 -0.67 -25.77
N TYR A 75 22.30 -0.26 -24.52
CA TYR A 75 22.48 1.13 -24.14
C TYR A 75 23.55 1.26 -23.06
N ILE A 76 24.15 2.45 -22.91
CA ILE A 76 25.16 2.73 -21.89
C ILE A 76 24.47 2.97 -20.55
N THR A 77 24.89 2.23 -19.51
CA THR A 77 24.35 2.30 -18.15
C THR A 77 25.30 2.96 -17.16
N CYS A 78 26.59 3.00 -17.49
CA CYS A 78 27.61 3.56 -16.60
C CYS A 78 28.84 4.06 -17.36
N ILE A 79 29.42 5.15 -16.85
CA ILE A 79 30.71 5.71 -17.23
C ILE A 79 31.60 5.68 -16.00
N GLU A 80 32.74 5.01 -16.09
CA GLU A 80 33.78 4.98 -15.07
C GLU A 80 35.01 5.70 -15.60
N GLY A 81 35.81 6.31 -14.73
CA GLY A 81 37.01 7.01 -15.16
C GLY A 81 37.86 7.49 -14.01
N THR A 82 38.89 8.28 -14.34
CA THR A 82 39.75 8.92 -13.34
C THR A 82 39.94 10.41 -13.58
N TRP A 83 39.88 11.19 -12.51
CA TRP A 83 40.34 12.58 -12.46
C TRP A 83 41.76 12.61 -11.97
N GLY A 84 42.67 13.29 -12.66
CA GLY A 84 44.06 13.34 -12.23
C GLY A 84 44.68 14.71 -12.36
N GLU A 85 45.65 14.96 -11.48
CA GLU A 85 46.70 15.93 -11.77
C GLU A 85 47.53 15.35 -12.92
N ALA A 86 47.22 15.80 -14.12
CA ALA A 86 48.12 15.53 -15.21
C ALA A 86 49.37 16.40 -14.96
N ASN A 87 50.49 15.78 -14.57
CA ASN A 87 51.81 16.42 -14.52
C ASN A 87 52.21 16.86 -15.94
N ARG A 88 51.61 17.95 -16.43
CA ARG A 88 51.73 18.37 -17.83
C ARG A 88 52.80 19.44 -17.94
N TYR A 89 53.97 19.02 -18.42
CA TYR A 89 55.06 19.91 -18.82
C TYR A 89 54.64 20.64 -20.11
N ASP A 90 54.22 21.90 -19.99
CA ASP A 90 54.01 22.76 -21.16
C ASP A 90 55.39 23.26 -21.64
N GLY A 91 55.82 22.78 -22.81
CA GLY A 91 57.09 23.20 -23.42
C GLY A 91 57.09 24.66 -23.89
N ASP A 92 55.93 25.28 -24.04
CA ASP A 92 55.78 26.64 -24.59
C ASP A 92 55.66 27.70 -23.49
N ILE A 93 55.36 27.32 -22.25
CA ILE A 93 55.24 28.24 -21.11
C ILE A 93 56.14 27.74 -19.98
N HIS A 94 57.35 28.28 -19.87
CA HIS A 94 58.32 28.00 -18.80
C HIS A 94 57.85 28.50 -17.41
N MET A 95 56.68 28.08 -16.95
CA MET A 95 56.17 28.37 -15.61
C MET A 95 55.37 27.19 -15.06
N TRP A 96 55.75 26.72 -13.88
CA TRP A 96 54.91 25.88 -13.02
C TRP A 96 53.67 26.69 -12.62
N ASN A 97 52.53 26.45 -13.26
CA ASN A 97 51.28 27.05 -12.82
C ASN A 97 50.74 26.21 -11.65
N GLN A 98 50.75 26.77 -10.44
CA GLN A 98 50.32 26.10 -9.19
C GLN A 98 48.80 26.02 -9.03
N THR A 99 48.01 26.37 -10.04
CA THR A 99 46.56 26.17 -10.01
C THR A 99 46.23 24.87 -10.76
N LEU A 100 46.30 23.76 -10.01
CA LEU A 100 46.03 22.41 -10.46
C LEU A 100 44.53 22.27 -10.79
N SER A 101 44.17 22.35 -12.06
CA SER A 101 42.83 21.98 -12.52
C SER A 101 42.79 20.46 -12.74
N ARG A 102 41.90 19.78 -12.03
CA ARG A 102 41.66 18.33 -12.17
C ARG A 102 41.05 18.10 -13.56
N THR A 103 41.61 17.18 -14.33
CA THR A 103 41.09 16.84 -15.68
C THR A 103 40.74 15.36 -15.77
N VAL A 104 39.84 15.01 -16.67
CA VAL A 104 39.49 13.61 -16.97
C VAL A 104 40.67 12.96 -17.69
N THR A 105 41.23 11.91 -17.08
CA THR A 105 42.47 11.25 -17.54
C THR A 105 42.23 9.86 -18.12
N GLU A 106 41.17 9.18 -17.68
CA GLU A 106 40.73 7.88 -18.18
C GLU A 106 39.19 7.82 -18.23
N LEU A 107 38.62 7.13 -19.22
CA LEU A 107 37.19 6.82 -19.35
C LEU A 107 36.97 5.35 -19.73
N GLN A 108 35.87 4.77 -19.28
CA GLN A 108 35.40 3.43 -19.62
C GLN A 108 33.87 3.38 -19.55
N PHE A 109 33.22 2.74 -20.53
CA PHE A 109 31.77 2.66 -20.62
C PHE A 109 31.28 1.23 -20.37
N LYS A 110 30.19 1.08 -19.63
CA LYS A 110 29.47 -0.18 -19.42
C LYS A 110 28.07 -0.08 -20.02
N THR A 111 27.58 -1.21 -20.53
CA THR A 111 26.29 -1.30 -21.22
C THR A 111 25.31 -2.22 -20.51
N SER A 112 24.04 -2.12 -20.88
CA SER A 112 22.94 -2.97 -20.38
C SER A 112 23.11 -4.46 -20.62
N HIS A 113 23.91 -4.86 -21.61
CA HIS A 113 24.26 -6.27 -21.87
C HIS A 113 25.46 -6.76 -21.03
N GLY A 114 25.94 -5.95 -20.09
CA GLY A 114 27.14 -6.26 -19.30
C GLY A 114 28.44 -6.16 -20.09
N ARG A 115 28.41 -5.61 -21.33
CA ARG A 115 29.63 -5.35 -22.12
C ARG A 115 30.30 -4.07 -21.64
N THR A 116 31.61 -4.13 -21.46
CA THR A 116 32.46 -3.01 -21.07
C THR A 116 33.39 -2.63 -22.23
N SER A 117 33.58 -1.34 -22.47
CA SER A 117 34.56 -0.83 -23.42
C SER A 117 35.99 -1.07 -22.93
N GLN A 118 36.97 -0.83 -23.80
CA GLN A 118 38.34 -0.60 -23.34
C GLN A 118 38.40 0.65 -22.45
N LYS A 119 39.48 0.78 -21.67
CA LYS A 119 39.82 2.02 -20.99
C LYS A 119 40.45 2.97 -22.01
N PHE A 120 39.94 4.20 -22.09
CA PHE A 120 40.41 5.25 -22.96
C PHE A 120 41.22 6.25 -22.14
N GLY A 121 42.45 6.58 -22.56
CA GLY A 121 43.35 7.45 -21.80
C GLY A 121 44.26 6.70 -20.83
N LYS A 122 44.88 7.44 -19.89
CA LYS A 122 45.85 6.90 -18.91
C LYS A 122 45.71 7.60 -17.56
N PRO A 123 45.55 6.88 -16.45
CA PRO A 123 45.49 7.49 -15.13
C PRO A 123 46.83 8.13 -14.76
N GLY A 124 46.77 9.34 -14.22
CA GLY A 124 47.93 10.05 -13.67
C GLY A 124 48.45 9.39 -12.38
N ALA A 125 49.63 9.82 -11.90
CA ALA A 125 50.20 9.30 -10.66
C ALA A 125 49.33 9.58 -9.41
N ASP A 126 48.59 10.69 -9.43
CA ASP A 126 47.68 11.14 -8.37
C ASP A 126 46.23 11.22 -8.88
N SER A 127 45.72 10.11 -9.43
CA SER A 127 44.38 10.04 -10.00
C SER A 127 43.32 9.49 -9.03
N PHE A 128 42.12 10.08 -9.05
CA PHE A 128 40.94 9.70 -8.27
C PHE A 128 39.89 9.08 -9.19
N GLU A 129 39.39 7.90 -8.83
CA GLU A 129 38.35 7.22 -9.59
C GLU A 129 36.99 7.92 -9.43
N PHE A 130 36.20 7.91 -10.49
CA PHE A 130 34.80 8.31 -10.47
C PHE A 130 33.95 7.30 -11.22
N LYS A 131 32.68 7.21 -10.80
CA LYS A 131 31.68 6.35 -11.42
C LYS A 131 30.38 7.15 -11.56
N LEU A 132 29.92 7.31 -12.80
CA LEU A 132 28.62 7.85 -13.15
C LEU A 132 27.76 6.67 -13.57
N GLU A 133 26.80 6.28 -12.75
CA GLU A 133 25.93 5.14 -13.02
C GLU A 133 24.48 5.59 -12.93
N GLY A 134 23.70 5.22 -13.95
CA GLY A 134 22.28 5.43 -13.94
C GLY A 134 21.55 4.36 -13.11
N ASN A 135 20.40 4.71 -12.54
CA ASN A 135 19.54 3.78 -11.81
C ASN A 135 19.10 2.58 -12.69
N ASN A 136 18.63 1.49 -12.08
CA ASN A 136 18.25 0.26 -12.80
C ASN A 136 17.27 0.54 -13.95
N GLY A 137 17.67 0.15 -15.16
CA GLY A 137 16.87 0.37 -16.35
C GLY A 137 16.93 1.80 -16.89
N THR A 138 17.94 2.61 -16.55
CA THR A 138 18.21 3.90 -17.20
C THR A 138 19.31 3.80 -18.26
N LYS A 139 19.29 4.69 -19.25
CA LYS A 139 20.30 4.84 -20.31
C LYS A 139 20.86 6.25 -20.30
N LEU A 140 22.11 6.34 -20.72
CA LEU A 140 22.75 7.62 -21.00
C LEU A 140 21.99 8.36 -22.12
N VAL A 141 21.50 9.57 -21.83
CA VAL A 141 20.75 10.42 -22.76
C VAL A 141 21.42 11.77 -23.03
N GLY A 142 22.45 12.13 -22.26
CA GLY A 142 23.18 13.38 -22.44
C GLY A 142 24.39 13.45 -21.53
N LEU A 143 25.37 14.28 -21.89
CA LEU A 143 26.46 14.66 -20.99
C LEU A 143 26.36 16.15 -20.65
N LEU A 144 26.83 16.49 -19.46
CA LEU A 144 27.15 17.85 -19.08
C LEU A 144 28.51 17.87 -18.41
N GLY A 145 29.11 19.04 -18.31
CA GLY A 145 30.42 19.18 -17.68
C GLY A 145 31.09 20.48 -18.05
N SER A 146 32.41 20.52 -17.95
CA SER A 146 33.20 21.65 -18.41
C SER A 146 34.39 21.19 -19.24
N SER A 147 34.67 21.93 -20.30
CA SER A 147 35.82 21.69 -21.14
C SER A 147 36.55 22.97 -21.47
N GLY A 148 37.87 22.88 -21.54
CA GLY A 148 38.76 23.95 -21.93
C GLY A 148 39.72 23.43 -22.99
N ARG A 149 41.02 23.44 -22.67
CA ARG A 149 42.03 22.77 -23.53
C ARG A 149 41.83 21.25 -23.57
N PHE A 150 41.22 20.68 -22.53
CA PHE A 150 40.93 19.26 -22.33
C PHE A 150 39.50 19.07 -21.80
N LEU A 151 39.08 17.82 -21.64
CA LEU A 151 37.89 17.48 -20.88
C LEU A 151 38.20 17.64 -19.38
N ASP A 152 37.71 18.73 -18.79
CA ASP A 152 38.04 19.10 -17.41
C ASP A 152 37.10 18.36 -16.43
N GLU A 153 35.80 18.36 -16.71
CA GLU A 153 34.74 17.73 -15.91
C GLU A 153 33.70 17.03 -16.79
N ILE A 154 33.17 15.92 -16.29
CA ILE A 154 32.12 15.15 -16.95
C ILE A 154 31.11 14.64 -15.91
N GLU A 155 29.85 14.88 -16.20
CA GLU A 155 28.68 14.28 -15.56
C GLU A 155 27.78 13.67 -16.65
N ALA A 156 26.83 12.84 -16.23
CA ALA A 156 25.99 12.07 -17.14
C ALA A 156 24.52 12.19 -16.77
N ASN A 157 23.71 12.56 -17.75
CA ASN A 157 22.26 12.49 -17.64
C ASN A 157 21.81 11.09 -18.04
N PHE A 158 21.26 10.36 -17.06
CA PHE A 158 20.61 9.07 -17.27
C PHE A 158 19.09 9.26 -17.22
N ASP A 159 18.40 8.71 -18.21
CA ASP A 159 16.94 8.68 -18.24
C ASP A 159 16.46 7.25 -18.30
N VAL A 160 15.25 6.99 -17.80
CA VAL A 160 14.66 5.66 -17.78
C VAL A 160 14.59 5.12 -19.20
N VAL A 161 15.32 4.03 -19.46
CA VAL A 161 15.06 3.19 -20.63
C VAL A 161 13.64 2.76 -20.46
N SER A 162 12.83 2.98 -21.47
CA SER A 162 11.56 2.29 -21.61
C SER A 162 11.79 0.78 -21.85
N SER A 163 12.51 0.11 -20.95
CA SER A 163 12.47 -1.33 -20.68
C SER A 163 11.09 -1.74 -20.14
N ALA A 164 10.25 -0.74 -19.85
CA ALA A 164 8.82 -0.89 -19.69
C ALA A 164 8.13 -1.46 -20.93
N LEU A 165 8.69 -1.46 -22.15
CA LEU A 165 7.94 -1.82 -23.36
C LEU A 165 8.23 -3.24 -23.91
N LYS A 166 7.21 -4.10 -23.98
CA LYS A 166 7.20 -5.39 -24.68
C LYS A 166 6.41 -5.30 -25.98
N GLN A 167 7.07 -5.61 -27.10
CA GLN A 167 6.41 -5.76 -28.39
C GLN A 167 5.95 -7.22 -28.61
N LEU A 168 4.72 -7.37 -29.11
CA LEU A 168 4.18 -8.63 -29.59
C LEU A 168 4.05 -8.57 -31.12
N GLU A 169 4.59 -9.58 -31.79
CA GLU A 169 4.59 -9.68 -33.25
C GLU A 169 3.15 -9.80 -33.81
N PRO A 170 2.86 -9.16 -34.96
CA PRO A 170 1.56 -9.25 -35.60
C PRO A 170 1.11 -10.68 -35.87
N GLN A 171 -0.09 -11.02 -35.40
CA GLN A 171 -0.74 -12.32 -35.62
C GLN A 171 -1.74 -12.18 -36.78
N GLY A 172 -1.58 -13.01 -37.81
CA GLY A 172 -2.38 -12.96 -39.03
C GLY A 172 -1.58 -13.31 -40.29
N GLY A 173 -2.08 -12.87 -41.44
CA GLY A 173 -1.51 -13.14 -42.75
C GLY A 173 -0.20 -12.40 -43.00
N SER A 174 0.62 -12.98 -43.88
CA SER A 174 1.92 -12.42 -44.28
C SER A 174 1.84 -11.42 -45.45
N ASP A 175 0.64 -11.00 -45.83
CA ASP A 175 0.40 -10.05 -46.92
C ASP A 175 0.12 -8.63 -46.40
N GLY A 176 0.17 -7.63 -47.28
CA GLY A 176 -0.06 -6.22 -46.93
C GLY A 176 1.20 -5.45 -46.49
N HIS A 177 1.05 -4.13 -46.36
CA HIS A 177 2.10 -3.23 -45.88
C HIS A 177 2.16 -3.25 -44.36
N SER A 178 3.37 -3.35 -43.81
CA SER A 178 3.60 -3.26 -42.36
C SER A 178 3.47 -1.83 -41.87
N TRP A 179 2.91 -1.67 -40.68
CA TRP A 179 2.79 -0.41 -39.97
C TRP A 179 3.05 -0.62 -38.47
N ASP A 180 3.53 0.43 -37.81
CA ASP A 180 3.77 0.47 -36.36
C ASP A 180 3.46 1.90 -35.91
N ASP A 181 2.50 2.06 -35.00
CA ASP A 181 2.11 3.37 -34.50
C ASP A 181 3.12 3.93 -33.50
N GLY A 182 4.04 3.09 -33.00
CA GLY A 182 4.95 3.42 -31.91
C GLY A 182 4.35 3.17 -30.52
N ALA A 183 4.88 3.85 -29.51
CA ALA A 183 4.44 3.74 -28.12
C ALA A 183 3.98 5.10 -27.59
N TYR A 184 2.89 5.09 -26.83
CA TYR A 184 2.23 6.27 -26.26
C TYR A 184 1.96 6.09 -24.76
N ASP A 185 1.39 7.08 -24.09
CA ASP A 185 1.11 6.97 -22.65
C ASP A 185 0.01 5.94 -22.37
N GLY A 186 -0.91 5.75 -23.32
CA GLY A 186 -1.95 4.73 -23.30
C GLY A 186 -2.98 4.96 -24.39
N LEU A 187 -3.93 4.04 -24.51
CA LEU A 187 -5.04 4.15 -25.45
C LEU A 187 -6.27 4.75 -24.77
N ARG A 188 -7.00 5.62 -25.47
CA ARG A 188 -8.25 6.24 -24.98
C ARG A 188 -9.49 5.70 -25.69
N LYS A 189 -9.37 5.43 -26.99
CA LYS A 189 -10.50 4.98 -27.81
C LYS A 189 -10.02 4.10 -28.96
N VAL A 190 -10.84 3.12 -29.32
CA VAL A 190 -10.71 2.31 -30.53
C VAL A 190 -11.95 2.47 -31.39
N CYS A 191 -11.79 2.67 -32.69
CA CYS A 191 -12.88 2.58 -33.66
C CYS A 191 -12.58 1.45 -34.65
N ILE A 192 -13.50 0.50 -34.80
CA ILE A 192 -13.36 -0.64 -35.71
C ILE A 192 -14.36 -0.50 -36.85
N GLY A 193 -13.86 -0.57 -38.08
CA GLY A 193 -14.70 -0.69 -39.27
C GLY A 193 -14.99 -2.17 -39.55
N GLU A 194 -16.26 -2.47 -39.80
CA GLU A 194 -16.70 -3.81 -40.19
C GLU A 194 -17.19 -3.80 -41.65
N ASP A 195 -16.80 -4.82 -42.42
CA ASP A 195 -17.37 -5.11 -43.74
C ASP A 195 -17.59 -6.61 -43.91
N GLY A 196 -18.80 -7.01 -44.30
CA GLY A 196 -19.18 -8.42 -44.47
C GLY A 196 -19.01 -9.29 -43.21
N GLY A 197 -19.03 -8.69 -42.02
CA GLY A 197 -18.76 -9.36 -40.74
C GLY A 197 -17.28 -9.64 -40.47
N ARG A 198 -16.36 -8.88 -41.07
CA ARG A 198 -14.90 -8.97 -40.84
C ARG A 198 -14.34 -7.59 -40.51
N VAL A 199 -13.17 -7.54 -39.88
CA VAL A 199 -12.49 -6.27 -39.54
C VAL A 199 -11.86 -5.67 -40.80
N SER A 200 -12.38 -4.53 -41.26
CA SER A 200 -11.92 -3.84 -42.48
C SER A 200 -10.94 -2.69 -42.17
N SER A 201 -11.12 -2.02 -41.03
CA SER A 201 -10.23 -0.95 -40.56
C SER A 201 -10.14 -0.88 -39.04
N VAL A 202 -9.02 -0.36 -38.56
CA VAL A 202 -8.81 -0.03 -37.14
C VAL A 202 -8.32 1.40 -37.02
N GLU A 203 -8.91 2.15 -36.09
CA GLU A 203 -8.50 3.49 -35.72
C GLU A 203 -8.25 3.53 -34.22
N PHE A 204 -7.08 4.03 -33.84
CA PHE A 204 -6.62 4.08 -32.46
C PHE A 204 -6.38 5.53 -32.04
N VAL A 205 -6.98 5.93 -30.92
CA VAL A 205 -6.77 7.25 -30.31
C VAL A 205 -5.91 7.08 -29.07
N TYR A 206 -4.65 7.49 -29.17
CA TYR A 206 -3.65 7.43 -28.12
C TYR A 206 -3.55 8.73 -27.32
N ALA A 207 -3.12 8.62 -26.06
CA ALA A 207 -2.75 9.75 -25.20
C ALA A 207 -1.24 10.01 -25.28
N LYS A 208 -0.84 11.28 -25.40
CA LYS A 208 0.56 11.74 -25.26
C LYS A 208 0.56 13.06 -24.49
N GLY A 209 0.78 12.99 -23.18
CA GLY A 209 0.44 14.04 -22.22
C GLY A 209 -1.04 14.42 -22.34
N ASP A 210 -1.30 15.73 -22.46
CA ASP A 210 -2.64 16.28 -22.66
C ASP A 210 -3.15 16.15 -24.12
N GLN A 211 -2.33 15.65 -25.04
CA GLN A 211 -2.68 15.57 -26.46
C GLN A 211 -3.27 14.20 -26.84
N ARG A 212 -4.13 14.21 -27.87
CA ARG A 212 -4.70 13.00 -28.49
C ARG A 212 -4.11 12.81 -29.88
N ILE A 213 -3.54 11.64 -30.13
CA ILE A 213 -2.93 11.26 -31.41
C ILE A 213 -3.78 10.13 -32.01
N THR A 214 -4.15 10.25 -33.28
CA THR A 214 -5.01 9.26 -33.95
C THR A 214 -4.27 8.63 -35.12
N HIS A 215 -4.27 7.30 -35.18
CA HIS A 215 -3.78 6.52 -36.32
C HIS A 215 -4.90 5.64 -36.86
N CYS A 216 -4.98 5.50 -38.18
CA CYS A 216 -5.99 4.71 -38.87
C CYS A 216 -5.33 3.79 -39.90
N HIS A 217 -5.77 2.54 -39.95
CA HIS A 217 -5.26 1.50 -40.83
C HIS A 217 -6.41 0.72 -41.46
N GLY A 218 -6.25 0.30 -42.72
CA GLY A 218 -7.26 -0.43 -43.49
C GLY A 218 -8.17 0.49 -44.30
N MET A 219 -9.35 0.01 -44.66
CA MET A 219 -10.31 0.76 -45.50
C MET A 219 -11.45 1.32 -44.68
N ASP A 220 -11.66 2.63 -44.82
CA ASP A 220 -12.77 3.35 -44.21
C ASP A 220 -14.12 2.69 -44.52
N SER A 221 -14.67 2.00 -43.53
CA SER A 221 -16.06 1.51 -43.56
C SER A 221 -17.02 2.63 -43.16
N ASN A 222 -18.23 2.59 -43.73
CA ASN A 222 -19.34 3.46 -43.32
C ASN A 222 -19.96 3.02 -41.99
N GLU A 223 -19.74 1.76 -41.58
CA GLU A 223 -20.21 1.20 -40.31
C GLU A 223 -19.01 1.04 -39.37
N ARG A 224 -18.87 2.01 -38.45
CA ARG A 224 -17.83 2.01 -37.43
C ARG A 224 -18.45 1.75 -36.07
N LYS A 225 -17.86 0.85 -35.30
CA LYS A 225 -18.18 0.65 -33.89
C LYS A 225 -17.04 1.19 -33.03
N GLU A 226 -17.38 1.70 -31.87
CA GLU A 226 -16.45 2.43 -31.01
C GLU A 226 -16.36 1.81 -29.62
N PHE A 227 -15.17 1.80 -29.06
CA PHE A 227 -14.90 1.39 -27.69
C PHE A 227 -14.04 2.47 -27.01
N GLU A 228 -14.64 3.19 -26.08
CA GLU A 228 -13.98 4.26 -25.30
C GLU A 228 -13.62 3.77 -23.90
N LEU A 229 -12.44 4.15 -23.43
CA LEU A 229 -11.88 3.82 -22.13
C LEU A 229 -12.10 4.98 -21.14
N GLU A 230 -12.37 4.66 -19.89
CA GLU A 230 -12.40 5.57 -18.73
C GLU A 230 -10.96 5.95 -18.34
N TYR A 231 -10.22 6.52 -19.29
CA TYR A 231 -8.78 6.77 -19.17
C TYR A 231 -8.44 7.68 -17.97
N GLU A 232 -9.30 8.65 -17.66
CA GLU A 232 -9.12 9.57 -16.53
C GLU A 232 -9.27 8.87 -15.17
N ASP A 233 -10.04 7.78 -15.11
CA ASP A 233 -10.21 6.94 -13.92
C ASP A 233 -9.15 5.81 -13.86
N GLY A 234 -8.14 5.89 -14.74
CA GLY A 234 -7.01 4.95 -14.78
C GLY A 234 -7.29 3.66 -15.55
N GLU A 235 -8.32 3.61 -16.38
CA GLU A 235 -8.60 2.44 -17.22
C GLU A 235 -7.61 2.31 -18.38
N TYR A 236 -7.13 1.09 -18.63
CA TYR A 236 -6.28 0.76 -19.77
C TYR A 236 -6.53 -0.65 -20.29
N ILE A 237 -6.10 -0.94 -21.52
CA ILE A 237 -6.23 -2.28 -22.12
C ILE A 237 -5.11 -3.19 -21.60
N ILE A 238 -5.49 -4.39 -21.14
CA ILE A 238 -4.58 -5.41 -20.60
C ILE A 238 -4.33 -6.57 -21.57
N SER A 239 -5.24 -6.81 -22.51
CA SER A 239 -5.06 -7.80 -23.58
C SER A 239 -6.03 -7.58 -24.73
N VAL A 240 -5.68 -8.16 -25.88
CA VAL A 240 -6.55 -8.21 -27.06
C VAL A 240 -6.69 -9.66 -27.50
N GLU A 241 -7.92 -10.09 -27.74
CA GLU A 241 -8.22 -11.40 -28.32
C GLU A 241 -8.74 -11.19 -29.74
N GLY A 242 -8.43 -12.10 -30.64
CA GLY A 242 -9.01 -12.05 -31.97
C GLY A 242 -9.02 -13.39 -32.67
N THR A 243 -9.68 -13.44 -33.83
CA THR A 243 -9.65 -14.61 -34.71
C THR A 243 -9.18 -14.23 -36.10
N ILE A 244 -8.59 -15.19 -36.81
CA ILE A 244 -8.11 -15.04 -38.19
C ILE A 244 -8.99 -15.93 -39.09
N ASP A 245 -9.45 -15.40 -40.22
CA ASP A 245 -10.24 -16.18 -41.18
C ASP A 245 -9.38 -17.16 -42.00
N ASP A 246 -10.02 -18.01 -42.80
CA ASP A 246 -9.34 -19.00 -43.65
C ASP A 246 -8.44 -18.35 -44.72
N ASP A 247 -8.70 -17.09 -45.05
CA ASP A 247 -7.94 -16.30 -46.01
C ASP A 247 -6.73 -15.60 -45.35
N GLY A 248 -6.57 -15.72 -44.03
CA GLY A 248 -5.46 -15.15 -43.27
C GLY A 248 -5.67 -13.70 -42.80
N PHE A 249 -6.89 -13.17 -42.82
CA PHE A 249 -7.20 -11.82 -42.34
C PHE A 249 -7.75 -11.82 -40.92
N VAL A 250 -7.59 -10.71 -40.20
CA VAL A 250 -8.20 -10.53 -38.88
C VAL A 250 -9.72 -10.46 -39.04
N SER A 251 -10.44 -11.42 -38.45
CA SER A 251 -11.88 -11.59 -38.58
C SER A 251 -12.66 -11.04 -37.39
N SER A 252 -12.09 -11.13 -36.18
CA SER A 252 -12.69 -10.52 -34.98
C SER A 252 -11.68 -10.00 -33.97
N LEU A 253 -12.12 -9.05 -33.13
CA LEU A 253 -11.35 -8.45 -32.04
C LEU A 253 -12.20 -8.23 -30.79
N ILE A 254 -11.63 -8.53 -29.61
CA ILE A 254 -12.16 -8.23 -28.28
C ILE A 254 -11.04 -7.56 -27.47
N PHE A 255 -11.32 -6.41 -26.88
CA PHE A 255 -10.38 -5.68 -26.03
C PHE A 255 -10.75 -5.86 -24.56
N ASN A 256 -9.82 -6.33 -23.73
CA ASN A 256 -10.02 -6.51 -22.29
C ASN A 256 -9.32 -5.40 -21.51
N THR A 257 -9.95 -4.86 -20.46
CA THR A 257 -9.45 -3.69 -19.72
C THR A 257 -9.07 -4.01 -18.27
N SER A 258 -8.34 -3.08 -17.63
CA SER A 258 -7.93 -3.15 -16.22
C SER A 258 -9.09 -3.04 -15.22
N MET A 259 -10.24 -2.53 -15.65
CA MET A 259 -11.48 -2.48 -14.86
C MET A 259 -12.34 -3.74 -14.98
N THR A 260 -11.74 -4.87 -15.41
CA THR A 260 -12.40 -6.18 -15.51
C THR A 260 -13.60 -6.25 -16.47
N ARG A 261 -13.70 -5.30 -17.43
CA ARG A 261 -14.67 -5.33 -18.53
C ARG A 261 -14.00 -5.62 -19.88
N SER A 262 -14.82 -6.03 -20.85
CA SER A 262 -14.39 -6.29 -22.23
C SER A 262 -15.25 -5.50 -23.21
N SER A 263 -14.69 -5.18 -24.38
CA SER A 263 -15.49 -4.66 -25.49
C SER A 263 -16.49 -5.70 -25.99
N GLU A 264 -17.46 -5.27 -26.79
CA GLU A 264 -18.19 -6.20 -27.64
C GLU A 264 -17.24 -6.89 -28.63
N GLU A 265 -17.67 -8.02 -29.19
CA GLU A 265 -16.93 -8.68 -30.27
C GLU A 265 -17.11 -7.86 -31.56
N PHE A 266 -16.01 -7.27 -32.02
CA PHE A 266 -15.95 -6.62 -33.32
C PHE A 266 -15.69 -7.65 -34.41
N GLY A 267 -16.38 -7.55 -35.54
CA GLY A 267 -16.34 -8.54 -36.62
C GLY A 267 -17.08 -9.83 -36.26
N LYS A 268 -16.64 -10.96 -36.82
CA LYS A 268 -17.27 -12.28 -36.61
C LYS A 268 -16.21 -13.31 -36.30
N ALA A 269 -16.29 -13.92 -35.11
CA ALA A 269 -15.36 -14.96 -34.72
C ALA A 269 -15.40 -16.17 -35.66
N VAL A 270 -14.22 -16.65 -36.04
CA VAL A 270 -14.03 -17.91 -36.77
C VAL A 270 -13.52 -18.98 -35.80
N ALA A 271 -14.13 -20.16 -35.83
CA ALA A 271 -13.76 -21.26 -34.95
C ALA A 271 -12.36 -21.80 -35.30
N ASN A 272 -11.57 -22.14 -34.26
CA ASN A 272 -10.26 -22.82 -34.35
C ASN A 272 -9.06 -21.98 -34.84
N ASN A 273 -9.18 -20.66 -34.98
CA ASN A 273 -8.05 -19.79 -35.38
C ASN A 273 -7.97 -18.51 -34.52
N LYS A 274 -7.89 -18.69 -33.19
CA LYS A 274 -7.86 -17.61 -32.20
C LYS A 274 -6.42 -17.21 -31.86
N PHE A 275 -6.15 -15.92 -31.76
CA PHE A 275 -4.89 -15.37 -31.24
C PHE A 275 -5.14 -14.51 -30.00
N PHE A 276 -4.07 -14.31 -29.23
CA PHE A 276 -4.12 -13.55 -27.98
C PHE A 276 -2.86 -12.68 -27.84
N LEU A 277 -3.07 -11.39 -27.66
CA LEU A 277 -2.02 -10.42 -27.39
C LEU A 277 -2.04 -10.10 -25.89
N LYS A 278 -1.24 -10.82 -25.11
CA LYS A 278 -1.00 -10.57 -23.69
C LYS A 278 0.40 -11.03 -23.29
N PRO A 279 1.34 -10.13 -23.04
CA PRO A 279 2.66 -10.49 -22.55
C PRO A 279 2.61 -10.88 -21.05
N ILE A 280 3.59 -11.66 -20.62
CA ILE A 280 3.82 -11.95 -19.18
C ILE A 280 4.69 -10.83 -18.61
N GLY A 281 4.27 -10.21 -17.50
CA GLY A 281 5.03 -9.18 -16.80
C GLY A 281 4.83 -7.74 -17.30
N PHE A 282 3.94 -7.51 -18.27
CA PHE A 282 3.57 -6.18 -18.77
C PHE A 282 2.05 -6.03 -18.72
N HIS A 283 1.56 -4.84 -18.41
CA HIS A 283 0.18 -4.67 -17.94
C HIS A 283 -0.65 -3.71 -18.81
N LYS A 284 -0.04 -2.72 -19.47
CA LYS A 284 -0.76 -1.65 -20.18
C LYS A 284 -0.47 -1.65 -21.67
N LEU A 285 -1.47 -1.75 -22.54
CA LEU A 285 -1.28 -1.56 -23.98
C LEU A 285 -1.08 -0.07 -24.30
N VAL A 286 0.00 0.24 -25.00
CA VAL A 286 0.47 1.60 -25.30
C VAL A 286 0.64 1.89 -26.79
N GLY A 287 0.48 0.90 -27.65
CA GLY A 287 0.59 1.07 -29.09
C GLY A 287 0.16 -0.18 -29.86
N PHE A 288 -0.21 -0.02 -31.12
CA PHE A 288 -0.47 -1.12 -32.04
C PHE A 288 0.51 -1.13 -33.20
N ARG A 289 0.71 -2.33 -33.73
CA ARG A 289 1.47 -2.58 -34.96
C ARG A 289 0.77 -3.65 -35.76
N GLY A 290 1.02 -3.74 -37.04
CA GLY A 290 0.28 -4.70 -37.86
C GLY A 290 0.61 -4.64 -39.32
N ARG A 291 -0.27 -5.27 -40.09
CA ARG A 291 -0.21 -5.29 -41.55
C ARG A 291 -1.59 -5.09 -42.12
N SER A 292 -1.68 -4.27 -43.16
CA SER A 292 -2.93 -4.01 -43.88
C SER A 292 -2.67 -3.92 -45.37
N CYS A 293 -3.63 -4.42 -46.16
CA CYS A 293 -3.76 -4.10 -47.57
C CYS A 293 -4.81 -3.00 -47.75
N VAL A 294 -5.03 -2.59 -49.00
CA VAL A 294 -5.90 -1.44 -49.32
C VAL A 294 -7.33 -1.62 -48.76
N ASP A 295 -7.81 -2.85 -48.57
CA ASP A 295 -9.18 -3.16 -48.16
C ASP A 295 -9.34 -3.87 -46.80
N ARG A 296 -8.27 -4.32 -46.13
CA ARG A 296 -8.38 -5.20 -44.95
C ARG A 296 -7.20 -5.10 -43.98
N ILE A 297 -7.44 -5.58 -42.74
CA ILE A 297 -6.41 -5.85 -41.74
C ILE A 297 -5.93 -7.30 -41.87
N ASN A 298 -4.66 -7.47 -42.26
CA ASN A 298 -4.04 -8.78 -42.44
C ASN A 298 -3.55 -9.36 -41.12
N ALA A 299 -2.89 -8.56 -40.30
CA ALA A 299 -2.32 -9.00 -39.04
C ALA A 299 -2.29 -7.87 -38.01
N LEU A 300 -2.41 -8.24 -36.73
CA LEU A 300 -2.39 -7.29 -35.62
C LEU A 300 -1.44 -7.74 -34.51
N GLY A 301 -0.58 -6.84 -34.07
CA GLY A 301 0.35 -6.95 -32.95
C GLY A 301 0.22 -5.72 -32.05
N ALA A 302 0.94 -5.71 -30.93
CA ALA A 302 0.77 -4.67 -29.93
C ALA A 302 2.04 -4.40 -29.13
N ASN A 303 2.15 -3.16 -28.65
CA ASN A 303 3.20 -2.65 -27.79
C ASN A 303 2.62 -2.51 -26.38
N PHE A 304 3.22 -3.18 -25.40
CA PHE A 304 2.75 -3.21 -24.00
C PHE A 304 3.78 -2.60 -23.06
N ALA A 305 3.36 -1.69 -22.19
CA ALA A 305 4.14 -1.16 -21.10
C ALA A 305 3.94 -1.95 -19.79
N VAL A 306 4.99 -2.08 -18.97
CA VAL A 306 4.86 -2.35 -17.54
C VAL A 306 4.10 -1.18 -16.94
N VAL A 307 3.05 -1.44 -16.15
CA VAL A 307 2.49 -0.42 -15.28
C VAL A 307 3.52 -0.23 -14.17
N VAL A 308 4.50 0.63 -14.43
CA VAL A 308 5.18 1.31 -13.33
C VAL A 308 4.05 1.99 -12.57
N ALA A 309 4.00 1.74 -11.26
CA ALA A 309 2.96 2.25 -10.38
C ALA A 309 2.61 3.71 -10.72
N PRO A 310 1.36 4.16 -10.47
CA PRO A 310 0.97 5.56 -10.65
C PRO A 310 2.06 6.51 -10.11
N PRO A 311 2.21 7.73 -10.68
CA PRO A 311 3.33 8.62 -10.37
C PRO A 311 3.64 8.59 -8.88
N VAL A 312 4.85 8.14 -8.54
CA VAL A 312 5.28 7.97 -7.16
C VAL A 312 5.08 9.31 -6.46
N LYS A 313 4.13 9.35 -5.53
CA LYS A 313 3.85 10.56 -4.77
C LYS A 313 4.98 10.77 -3.78
N LYS A 314 5.98 11.56 -4.15
CA LYS A 314 7.02 12.03 -3.22
C LYS A 314 6.34 12.83 -2.11
N LEU A 315 6.36 12.27 -0.90
CA LEU A 315 5.86 12.95 0.28
C LEU A 315 6.86 14.04 0.68
N GLN A 316 6.37 15.16 1.22
CA GLN A 316 7.23 16.24 1.71
C GLN A 316 8.04 15.74 2.90
N ALA A 317 9.36 15.98 2.89
CA ALA A 317 10.22 15.68 4.02
C ALA A 317 9.69 16.37 5.29
N GLN A 318 9.73 15.66 6.42
CA GLN A 318 9.27 16.13 7.72
C GLN A 318 10.47 16.25 8.67
N GLY A 319 10.63 17.39 9.33
CA GLY A 319 11.77 17.69 10.19
C GLY A 319 12.12 19.17 10.19
N THR A 320 13.35 19.51 10.58
CA THR A 320 13.87 20.88 10.48
C THR A 320 14.54 21.12 9.13
N ASN A 321 14.64 22.39 8.71
CA ASN A 321 15.35 22.77 7.48
C ASN A 321 16.89 22.78 7.65
N SER A 322 17.40 22.02 8.62
CA SER A 322 18.82 22.00 8.99
C SER A 322 19.42 20.65 8.60
N GLY A 323 20.33 20.63 7.62
CA GLY A 323 21.00 19.43 7.10
C GLY A 323 21.13 19.46 5.58
N GLU A 324 21.81 18.46 5.01
CA GLU A 324 21.84 18.24 3.56
C GLU A 324 20.63 17.41 3.13
N GLU A 325 19.91 17.86 2.10
CA GLU A 325 18.83 17.09 1.49
C GLU A 325 19.42 15.88 0.77
N TRP A 326 18.76 14.72 0.91
CA TRP A 326 19.15 13.49 0.23
C TRP A 326 17.91 12.75 -0.27
N ASP A 327 18.10 11.97 -1.34
CA ASP A 327 17.07 11.15 -1.98
C ASP A 327 17.75 9.88 -2.51
N ASP A 328 17.38 8.72 -1.98
CA ASP A 328 17.93 7.44 -2.44
C ASP A 328 17.33 7.00 -3.80
N GLY A 329 16.35 7.73 -4.32
CA GLY A 329 15.69 7.44 -5.59
C GLY A 329 14.52 6.46 -5.45
N ILE A 330 14.05 5.93 -6.59
CA ILE A 330 12.89 5.02 -6.64
C ILE A 330 13.39 3.57 -6.67
N HIS A 331 12.88 2.77 -5.74
CA HIS A 331 13.18 1.34 -5.62
C HIS A 331 11.89 0.50 -5.53
N ASP A 332 11.94 -0.76 -5.97
CA ASP A 332 10.74 -1.62 -6.00
C ASP A 332 10.26 -1.98 -4.59
N ASN A 333 11.18 -2.23 -3.65
CA ASN A 333 10.86 -2.45 -2.23
C ASN A 333 12.07 -2.18 -1.31
N VAL A 334 11.83 -1.97 -0.01
CA VAL A 334 12.87 -1.96 1.03
C VAL A 334 13.05 -3.38 1.58
N ARG A 335 14.27 -3.90 1.57
CA ARG A 335 14.63 -5.21 2.14
C ARG A 335 15.15 -5.12 3.55
N MET A 336 15.98 -4.12 3.82
CA MET A 336 16.58 -3.95 5.13
C MET A 336 16.64 -2.48 5.50
N ILE A 337 16.46 -2.20 6.78
CA ILE A 337 16.67 -0.88 7.37
C ILE A 337 17.72 -1.03 8.44
N ILE A 338 18.78 -0.25 8.36
CA ILE A 338 19.88 -0.23 9.30
C ILE A 338 19.84 1.14 9.96
N VAL A 339 19.73 1.18 11.28
CA VAL A 339 19.73 2.43 12.04
C VAL A 339 20.84 2.39 13.07
N SER A 340 21.68 3.41 13.08
CA SER A 340 22.64 3.68 14.14
C SER A 340 22.09 4.76 15.06
N TYR A 341 22.18 4.56 16.37
CA TYR A 341 21.67 5.49 17.36
C TYR A 341 22.66 5.67 18.52
N GLY A 342 22.69 6.89 19.05
CA GLY A 342 23.47 7.28 20.21
C GLY A 342 22.59 7.41 21.45
N HIS A 343 23.16 7.94 22.52
CA HIS A 343 22.49 8.12 23.82
C HIS A 343 21.16 8.88 23.68
N GLU A 344 21.14 10.01 22.95
CA GLU A 344 19.97 10.90 22.91
C GLU A 344 19.35 11.12 21.51
N SER A 345 19.87 10.46 20.46
CA SER A 345 19.43 10.71 19.09
C SER A 345 19.75 9.57 18.13
N VAL A 346 18.97 9.48 17.05
CA VAL A 346 19.33 8.69 15.87
C VAL A 346 20.52 9.36 15.18
N LEU A 347 21.59 8.61 14.97
CA LEU A 347 22.85 9.10 14.42
C LEU A 347 22.88 8.96 12.90
N SER A 348 22.52 7.77 12.39
CA SER A 348 22.41 7.53 10.96
C SER A 348 21.39 6.46 10.60
N VAL A 349 20.93 6.51 9.36
CA VAL A 349 20.06 5.50 8.75
C VAL A 349 20.64 5.05 7.41
N THR A 350 20.49 3.78 7.09
CA THR A 350 20.90 3.17 5.81
C THR A 350 19.82 2.17 5.39
N PHE A 351 19.55 2.08 4.10
CA PHE A 351 18.54 1.18 3.57
C PHE A 351 19.17 0.20 2.58
N GLU A 352 18.71 -1.04 2.59
CA GLU A 352 18.93 -1.98 1.49
C GLU A 352 17.61 -2.18 0.76
N TYR A 353 17.64 -2.05 -0.56
CA TYR A 353 16.50 -2.09 -1.45
C TYR A 353 16.52 -3.35 -2.32
N ALA A 354 15.34 -3.80 -2.75
CA ALA A 354 15.18 -4.76 -3.83
C ALA A 354 14.76 -4.02 -5.09
N ASN A 355 15.43 -4.28 -6.21
CA ASN A 355 15.01 -3.90 -7.55
C ASN A 355 14.97 -5.17 -8.41
N GLY A 356 13.79 -5.71 -8.66
CA GLY A 356 13.59 -7.02 -9.27
C GLY A 356 14.31 -8.13 -8.48
N THR A 357 15.33 -8.74 -9.08
CA THR A 357 16.14 -9.80 -8.44
C THR A 357 17.41 -9.28 -7.75
N GLU A 358 17.74 -8.00 -7.91
CA GLU A 358 18.97 -7.38 -7.40
C GLU A 358 18.74 -6.71 -6.04
N THR A 359 19.80 -6.68 -5.22
CA THR A 359 19.83 -5.92 -3.96
C THR A 359 20.72 -4.70 -4.14
N VAL A 360 20.20 -3.52 -3.80
CA VAL A 360 20.94 -2.25 -3.84
C VAL A 360 21.09 -1.74 -2.41
N VAL A 361 22.30 -1.40 -1.98
CA VAL A 361 22.54 -0.81 -0.65
C VAL A 361 22.68 0.70 -0.82
N GLY A 362 21.80 1.47 -0.18
CA GLY A 362 21.87 2.94 -0.16
C GLY A 362 23.01 3.45 0.74
N ASP A 363 23.35 4.72 0.62
CA ASP A 363 24.38 5.31 1.48
C ASP A 363 23.87 5.48 2.91
N ALA A 364 24.79 5.50 3.87
CA ALA A 364 24.45 5.90 5.23
C ALA A 364 24.21 7.40 5.31
N ARG A 365 23.06 7.80 5.87
CA ARG A 365 22.63 9.20 6.03
C ARG A 365 22.69 9.58 7.50
N GLY A 366 23.55 10.52 7.86
CA GLY A 366 23.79 10.98 9.23
C GLY A 366 25.25 10.88 9.66
N ASP A 367 25.53 11.02 10.96
CA ASP A 367 26.89 10.93 11.49
C ASP A 367 27.31 9.46 11.65
N VAL A 368 28.15 9.00 10.73
CA VAL A 368 28.69 7.63 10.70
C VAL A 368 29.98 7.47 11.50
N ASP A 369 30.61 8.57 11.91
CA ASP A 369 31.86 8.56 12.67
C ASP A 369 31.60 8.57 14.20
N GLU A 370 30.40 8.95 14.64
CA GLU A 370 29.98 8.92 16.04
C GLU A 370 29.69 7.46 16.51
N ILE A 371 30.34 7.04 17.62
CA ILE A 371 30.21 5.68 18.16
C ILE A 371 28.82 5.50 18.80
N GLY A 372 27.93 4.78 18.09
CA GLY A 372 26.60 4.41 18.57
C GLY A 372 26.28 2.92 18.39
N ASP A 373 25.13 2.49 18.92
CA ASP A 373 24.59 1.15 18.74
C ASP A 373 23.90 1.02 17.38
N ARG A 374 23.96 -0.17 16.76
CA ARG A 374 23.40 -0.44 15.43
C ARG A 374 22.28 -1.48 15.52
N LYS A 375 21.16 -1.22 14.83
CA LYS A 375 20.02 -2.14 14.71
C LYS A 375 19.67 -2.38 13.26
N GLU A 376 19.48 -3.65 12.91
CA GLU A 376 19.10 -4.09 11.55
C GLU A 376 17.67 -4.65 11.57
N PHE A 377 16.84 -4.17 10.66
CA PHE A 377 15.46 -4.60 10.46
C PHE A 377 15.35 -5.23 9.08
N LYS A 378 15.18 -6.55 9.01
CA LYS A 378 15.00 -7.29 7.75
C LYS A 378 13.51 -7.47 7.47
N LEU A 379 13.05 -6.97 6.34
CA LEU A 379 11.70 -7.14 5.84
C LEU A 379 11.60 -8.49 5.10
N CYS A 380 10.51 -9.22 5.29
CA CYS A 380 10.34 -10.56 4.69
C CYS A 380 10.14 -10.47 3.16
N ASP A 381 10.92 -11.24 2.39
CA ASP A 381 10.88 -11.21 0.91
C ASP A 381 9.45 -11.46 0.35
N ASN A 382 9.02 -10.54 -0.51
CA ASN A 382 7.82 -10.50 -1.39
C ASN A 382 6.47 -10.06 -0.81
N ASN A 383 6.26 -9.95 0.50
CA ASN A 383 4.96 -9.51 1.05
C ASN A 383 5.04 -8.39 2.09
N GLU A 384 6.23 -8.02 2.57
CA GLU A 384 6.41 -6.94 3.54
C GLU A 384 6.95 -5.67 2.88
N TYR A 385 6.28 -4.53 3.08
CA TYR A 385 6.66 -3.23 2.53
C TYR A 385 6.27 -2.10 3.49
N ILE A 386 7.07 -1.05 3.55
CA ILE A 386 6.83 0.12 4.41
C ILE A 386 5.57 0.86 3.94
N THR A 387 4.62 1.09 4.84
CA THR A 387 3.39 1.84 4.60
C THR A 387 3.42 3.25 5.20
N SER A 388 4.20 3.46 6.25
CA SER A 388 4.44 4.79 6.84
C SER A 388 5.75 4.83 7.62
N VAL A 389 6.30 6.03 7.77
CA VAL A 389 7.43 6.32 8.66
C VAL A 389 6.97 7.39 9.63
N GLU A 390 7.13 7.12 10.91
CA GLU A 390 6.78 8.05 11.99
C GLU A 390 8.05 8.41 12.76
N GLY A 391 8.21 9.68 13.12
CA GLY A 391 9.40 10.16 13.80
C GLY A 391 9.07 11.21 14.83
N PHE A 392 9.87 11.27 15.90
CA PHE A 392 9.81 12.31 16.91
C PHE A 392 11.14 13.05 16.95
N PHE A 393 11.10 14.36 16.74
CA PHE A 393 12.25 15.26 16.90
C PHE A 393 11.97 16.21 18.06
N GLY A 394 13.01 16.53 18.84
CA GLY A 394 12.86 17.33 20.05
C GLY A 394 14.06 18.25 20.29
N GLU A 395 13.83 19.25 21.11
CA GLU A 395 14.82 20.27 21.48
C GLU A 395 15.86 19.71 22.46
N LYS A 396 17.13 20.09 22.30
CA LYS A 396 18.15 19.96 23.33
C LYS A 396 18.70 21.34 23.68
N LEU A 397 18.48 21.76 24.94
CA LEU A 397 19.17 22.90 25.55
C LEU A 397 20.54 22.44 26.02
N LEU A 398 21.61 22.95 25.41
CA LEU A 398 22.96 22.83 25.95
C LEU A 398 23.11 23.88 27.06
N THR A 399 22.97 23.48 28.32
CA THR A 399 23.43 24.32 29.44
C THR A 399 24.94 24.20 29.55
N SER A 400 25.66 25.17 28.99
CA SER A 400 27.08 25.38 29.23
C SER A 400 27.29 25.90 30.66
N GLU A 401 28.20 25.30 31.43
CA GLU A 401 28.61 25.81 32.76
C GLU A 401 29.48 27.08 32.69
N THR A 402 29.78 27.59 31.50
CA THR A 402 30.51 28.84 31.33
C THR A 402 29.59 29.92 30.79
N ALA A 403 29.37 30.94 31.61
CA ALA A 403 28.78 32.21 31.20
C ALA A 403 29.61 32.80 30.06
N ASP A 404 28.93 33.23 29.00
CA ASP A 404 29.45 33.84 27.77
C ASP A 404 29.69 32.84 26.61
N GLU A 405 28.60 32.38 25.97
CA GLU A 405 28.43 32.35 24.50
C GLU A 405 27.03 31.83 24.12
N TYR A 406 26.56 32.20 22.93
CA TYR A 406 25.18 32.11 22.43
C TYR A 406 24.47 30.76 22.68
N GLU A 407 23.23 30.83 23.19
CA GLU A 407 22.27 29.72 23.21
C GLU A 407 21.94 29.30 21.77
N SER A 408 22.57 28.25 21.27
CA SER A 408 22.17 27.60 20.02
C SER A 408 21.31 26.38 20.33
N ILE A 409 20.01 26.52 20.09
CA ILE A 409 19.02 25.44 20.14
C ILE A 409 19.20 24.55 18.91
N TYR A 410 19.44 23.25 19.10
CA TYR A 410 19.44 22.27 18.01
C TYR A 410 18.34 21.23 18.21
N TYR A 411 17.64 20.89 17.12
CA TYR A 411 16.65 19.82 17.07
C TYR A 411 17.30 18.56 16.52
N LYS A 412 17.20 17.44 17.25
CA LYS A 412 17.67 16.13 16.78
C LYS A 412 16.52 15.15 16.64
N MET A 413 16.63 14.23 15.69
CA MET A 413 15.70 13.10 15.54
C MET A 413 15.93 12.14 16.71
N LYS A 414 14.94 11.97 17.57
CA LYS A 414 15.01 11.13 18.78
C LYS A 414 14.44 9.73 18.53
N ARG A 415 13.37 9.64 17.72
CA ARG A 415 12.66 8.40 17.35
C ARG A 415 12.54 8.25 15.85
N LEU A 416 12.66 7.03 15.37
CA LEU A 416 12.23 6.61 14.05
C LEU A 416 11.50 5.27 14.14
N ASP A 417 10.26 5.24 13.66
CA ASP A 417 9.43 4.06 13.50
C ASP A 417 9.15 3.83 12.01
N PHE A 418 9.42 2.61 11.54
CA PHE A 418 9.10 2.15 10.20
C PHE A 418 7.93 1.19 10.29
N ILE A 419 6.76 1.61 9.82
CA ILE A 419 5.54 0.82 9.85
C ILE A 419 5.38 0.15 8.49
N THR A 420 5.33 -1.18 8.47
CA THR A 420 5.06 -1.98 7.29
C THR A 420 3.62 -2.47 7.27
N ASN A 421 3.20 -3.04 6.15
CA ASN A 421 1.91 -3.71 6.02
C ASN A 421 1.77 -4.99 6.87
N ILE A 422 2.87 -5.49 7.47
CA ILE A 422 2.91 -6.71 8.29
C ILE A 422 3.37 -6.43 9.73
N THR A 423 4.40 -5.60 9.92
CA THR A 423 5.15 -5.40 11.16
C THR A 423 5.46 -3.91 11.36
N ALA A 424 5.67 -3.45 12.59
CA ALA A 424 6.23 -2.12 12.85
C ALA A 424 7.61 -2.26 13.51
N TYR A 425 8.61 -1.56 12.98
CA TYR A 425 9.98 -1.55 13.47
C TYR A 425 10.28 -0.22 14.15
N SER A 426 10.58 -0.23 15.45
CA SER A 426 10.86 0.98 16.24
C SER A 426 12.31 1.07 16.71
N VAL A 427 12.84 2.30 16.69
CA VAL A 427 14.04 2.77 17.41
C VAL A 427 13.60 3.89 18.36
N LEU A 428 13.97 3.84 19.66
CA LEU A 428 13.02 3.78 20.79
C LEU A 428 13.63 3.83 22.21
N GLU A 429 14.28 4.94 22.59
CA GLU A 429 14.57 5.42 23.96
C GLU A 429 15.46 4.53 24.85
N ASN A 430 16.71 4.95 25.04
CA ASN A 430 17.51 4.64 26.22
C ASN A 430 18.34 5.88 26.61
N ASP A 431 17.94 6.59 27.66
CA ASP A 431 18.80 7.48 28.45
C ASP A 431 18.64 7.10 29.92
N PRO A 432 19.61 7.38 30.81
CA PRO A 432 21.06 7.24 30.72
C PRO A 432 21.51 5.95 31.42
N ILE A 433 22.75 5.49 31.23
CA ILE A 433 23.32 4.45 32.11
C ILE A 433 23.59 5.06 33.50
N PRO A 434 22.97 4.58 34.60
CA PRO A 434 23.54 4.77 35.92
C PRO A 434 24.48 3.59 36.18
N THR A 435 25.71 3.92 36.52
CA THR A 435 26.70 2.97 37.05
C THR A 435 26.14 2.15 38.21
N LEU A 436 26.26 0.82 38.08
CA LEU A 436 26.27 -0.24 39.10
C LEU A 436 24.94 -0.55 39.86
N SER A 437 24.50 -1.80 39.61
CA SER A 437 23.53 -2.66 40.33
C SER A 437 22.04 -2.34 40.24
N GLU A 438 21.39 -2.78 39.15
CA GLU A 438 20.18 -3.63 39.09
C GLU A 438 19.80 -3.79 37.60
N GLN A 439 19.65 -5.02 37.12
CA GLN A 439 19.58 -5.35 35.68
C GLN A 439 18.18 -5.12 35.11
N TYR A 440 18.04 -4.20 34.17
CA TYR A 440 16.86 -4.14 33.29
C TYR A 440 16.98 -5.22 32.21
N HIS A 441 15.96 -6.08 32.08
CA HIS A 441 15.92 -7.13 31.07
C HIS A 441 14.84 -6.81 30.03
N PRO A 442 15.22 -6.42 28.79
CA PRO A 442 14.25 -6.41 27.69
C PRO A 442 13.81 -7.85 27.41
N PHE A 443 12.53 -8.02 27.10
CA PHE A 443 11.97 -9.31 26.72
C PHE A 443 11.15 -9.20 25.43
N ASP A 444 11.12 -10.30 24.69
CA ASP A 444 10.32 -10.46 23.48
C ASP A 444 9.91 -11.94 23.38
N ASP A 445 8.61 -12.22 23.48
CA ASP A 445 8.07 -13.56 23.38
C ASP A 445 8.11 -14.09 21.94
N GLY A 446 8.16 -13.21 20.95
CA GLY A 446 7.92 -13.53 19.55
C GLY A 446 6.46 -13.88 19.29
N VAL A 447 6.20 -14.54 18.16
CA VAL A 447 4.84 -14.83 17.68
C VAL A 447 4.41 -16.26 18.03
N TYR A 448 3.19 -16.40 18.54
CA TYR A 448 2.53 -17.66 18.91
C TYR A 448 1.16 -17.79 18.23
N ASP A 449 0.54 -18.97 18.32
CA ASP A 449 -0.77 -19.21 17.69
C ASP A 449 -1.88 -18.45 18.42
N CYS A 450 -1.90 -18.44 19.76
CA CYS A 450 -2.86 -17.70 20.57
C CYS A 450 -2.43 -17.64 22.04
N VAL A 451 -3.09 -16.79 22.83
CA VAL A 451 -2.98 -16.72 24.29
C VAL A 451 -4.08 -17.55 24.93
N LYS A 452 -3.71 -18.48 25.81
CA LYS A 452 -4.61 -19.35 26.56
C LYS A 452 -4.92 -18.82 27.96
N LYS A 453 -3.91 -18.28 28.64
CA LYS A 453 -4.03 -17.77 30.02
C LYS A 453 -3.00 -16.67 30.25
N VAL A 454 -3.40 -15.66 31.01
CA VAL A 454 -2.51 -14.62 31.55
C VAL A 454 -2.57 -14.69 33.07
N ILE A 455 -1.42 -14.56 33.73
CA ILE A 455 -1.28 -14.49 35.19
C ILE A 455 -0.49 -13.22 35.49
N ILE A 456 -1.02 -12.37 36.36
CA ILE A 456 -0.39 -11.12 36.77
C ILE A 456 -0.09 -11.18 38.26
N GLY A 457 1.17 -10.96 38.63
CA GLY A 457 1.60 -10.78 40.01
C GLY A 457 1.63 -9.31 40.37
N GLU A 458 0.74 -8.88 41.26
CA GLU A 458 0.67 -7.52 41.80
C GLU A 458 1.41 -7.42 43.14
N ASP A 459 2.21 -6.37 43.31
CA ASP A 459 2.76 -5.92 44.58
C ASP A 459 2.15 -4.55 44.95
N THR A 460 2.34 -4.11 46.19
CA THR A 460 1.90 -2.84 46.77
C THR A 460 2.30 -1.57 46.00
N GLN A 461 3.24 -1.67 45.05
CA GLN A 461 3.79 -0.55 44.29
C GLN A 461 3.58 -0.66 42.77
N GLY A 462 3.05 -1.79 42.26
CA GLY A 462 2.82 -1.99 40.82
C GLY A 462 2.78 -3.45 40.41
N ILE A 463 2.87 -3.71 39.10
CA ILE A 463 2.92 -5.06 38.56
C ILE A 463 4.34 -5.62 38.68
N ALA A 464 4.52 -6.65 39.51
CA ALA A 464 5.82 -7.28 39.75
C ALA A 464 6.23 -8.19 38.58
N TYR A 465 5.29 -8.99 38.07
CA TYR A 465 5.54 -9.87 36.94
C TYR A 465 4.28 -10.19 36.13
N ILE A 466 4.48 -10.62 34.89
CA ILE A 466 3.44 -11.14 33.99
C ILE A 466 3.88 -12.51 33.46
N THR A 467 2.98 -13.49 33.56
CA THR A 467 3.18 -14.85 33.05
C THR A 467 2.09 -15.17 32.04
N ILE A 468 2.47 -15.63 30.85
CA ILE A 468 1.56 -15.86 29.73
C ILE A 468 1.72 -17.29 29.25
N GLN A 469 0.60 -17.98 29.11
CA GLN A 469 0.52 -19.27 28.46
C GLN A 469 0.06 -19.09 27.03
N TYR A 470 0.98 -19.30 26.11
CA TYR A 470 0.75 -19.33 24.67
C TYR A 470 0.47 -20.75 24.17
N VAL A 471 -0.14 -20.86 22.99
CA VAL A 471 -0.20 -22.11 22.22
C VAL A 471 0.75 -22.00 21.03
N ARG A 472 1.54 -23.03 20.76
CA ARG A 472 2.37 -23.17 19.55
C ARG A 472 2.27 -24.59 19.02
N ASN A 473 1.76 -24.77 17.81
CA ASN A 473 1.53 -26.07 17.17
C ASN A 473 0.70 -27.05 18.03
N GLY A 474 -0.23 -26.51 18.84
CA GLY A 474 -1.06 -27.29 19.77
C GLY A 474 -0.44 -27.55 21.15
N ASP A 475 0.83 -27.21 21.37
CA ASP A 475 1.49 -27.31 22.68
C ASP A 475 1.40 -26.00 23.46
N VAL A 476 1.28 -26.09 24.79
CA VAL A 476 1.24 -24.90 25.68
C VAL A 476 2.66 -24.49 26.07
N VAL A 477 3.04 -23.25 25.76
CA VAL A 477 4.32 -22.64 26.12
C VAL A 477 4.06 -21.53 27.14
N GLN A 478 4.73 -21.57 28.29
CA GLN A 478 4.59 -20.58 29.34
C GLN A 478 5.85 -19.71 29.42
N LEU A 479 5.69 -18.39 29.37
CA LEU A 479 6.77 -17.40 29.51
C LEU A 479 6.42 -16.43 30.64
N GLU A 480 7.43 -15.99 31.39
CA GLU A 480 7.30 -15.12 32.57
C GLU A 480 8.32 -13.99 32.50
N HIS A 481 7.87 -12.75 32.76
CA HIS A 481 8.69 -11.54 32.72
C HIS A 481 8.49 -10.70 33.98
N GLY A 482 9.59 -10.21 34.54
CA GLY A 482 9.66 -9.59 35.87
C GLY A 482 10.44 -10.45 36.85
N SER A 483 11.11 -9.80 37.81
CA SER A 483 12.00 -10.50 38.72
C SER A 483 12.01 -9.83 40.09
N GLU A 484 11.02 -10.12 40.93
CA GLU A 484 11.21 -10.26 42.39
C GLU A 484 9.91 -10.66 43.09
N ARG A 485 10.02 -11.59 44.06
CA ARG A 485 8.92 -11.98 44.94
C ARG A 485 9.00 -11.19 46.22
N GLY A 486 8.33 -10.04 46.28
CA GLY A 486 8.07 -9.32 47.52
C GLY A 486 7.33 -10.20 48.54
N ALA A 487 7.36 -9.84 49.82
CA ALA A 487 6.76 -10.66 50.88
C ALA A 487 5.21 -10.77 50.80
N GLN A 488 4.55 -9.99 49.93
CA GLN A 488 3.09 -9.95 49.72
C GLN A 488 2.76 -9.71 48.23
N ILE A 489 2.85 -10.74 47.38
CA ILE A 489 2.34 -10.70 46.00
C ILE A 489 0.93 -11.30 45.95
N THR A 490 0.03 -10.65 45.22
CA THR A 490 -1.30 -11.21 44.88
C THR A 490 -1.33 -11.60 43.40
N GLU A 491 -1.70 -12.84 43.11
CA GLU A 491 -1.78 -13.36 41.74
C GLU A 491 -3.22 -13.31 41.22
N THR A 492 -3.41 -12.74 40.03
CA THR A 492 -4.69 -12.77 39.33
C THR A 492 -4.55 -13.53 38.02
N GLU A 493 -5.38 -14.54 37.82
CA GLU A 493 -5.43 -15.32 36.57
C GLU A 493 -6.59 -14.86 35.68
N PHE A 494 -6.32 -14.82 34.37
CA PHE A 494 -7.29 -14.55 33.33
C PHE A 494 -7.21 -15.62 32.22
N GLU A 495 -8.21 -16.50 32.17
CA GLU A 495 -8.31 -17.57 31.16
C GLU A 495 -9.05 -17.10 29.90
N VAL A 496 -8.50 -17.47 28.75
CA VAL A 496 -9.01 -17.16 27.40
C VAL A 496 -9.49 -18.43 26.74
N LYS A 497 -10.74 -18.46 26.27
CA LYS A 497 -11.37 -19.67 25.70
C LYS A 497 -11.09 -19.83 24.20
N ASP A 498 -9.84 -20.08 23.85
CA ASP A 498 -9.44 -20.39 22.46
C ASP A 498 -10.12 -21.68 21.93
N PRO A 499 -10.53 -21.77 20.65
CA PRO A 499 -10.42 -20.75 19.59
C PRO A 499 -11.57 -19.74 19.54
N ASP A 500 -12.59 -19.92 20.38
CA ASP A 500 -13.81 -19.11 20.33
C ASP A 500 -13.54 -17.67 20.80
N GLU A 501 -12.65 -17.49 21.78
CA GLU A 501 -12.31 -16.22 22.41
C GLU A 501 -10.81 -15.96 22.35
N TYR A 502 -10.42 -14.73 22.06
CA TYR A 502 -9.01 -14.30 22.00
C TYR A 502 -8.87 -12.86 22.50
N ILE A 503 -7.68 -12.47 22.96
CA ILE A 503 -7.43 -11.09 23.45
C ILE A 503 -7.28 -10.14 22.26
N THR A 504 -7.96 -9.00 22.31
CA THR A 504 -8.00 -7.96 21.25
C THR A 504 -7.41 -6.63 21.70
N CYS A 505 -7.34 -6.39 23.01
CA CYS A 505 -6.85 -5.15 23.57
C CYS A 505 -6.20 -5.38 24.94
N ILE A 506 -5.18 -4.58 25.23
CA ILE A 506 -4.58 -4.42 26.55
C ILE A 506 -4.63 -2.94 26.88
N GLU A 507 -5.28 -2.59 27.97
CA GLU A 507 -5.27 -1.25 28.52
C GLU A 507 -4.41 -1.27 29.79
N GLY A 508 -3.65 -0.21 30.02
CA GLY A 508 -2.88 -0.09 31.25
C GLY A 508 -2.60 1.34 31.62
N THR A 509 -2.07 1.52 32.82
CA THR A 509 -1.63 2.81 33.34
C THR A 509 -0.17 2.70 33.74
N CYS A 510 0.65 3.65 33.30
CA CYS A 510 2.00 3.83 33.78
C CYS A 510 2.01 4.97 34.80
N GLY A 511 2.73 4.77 35.90
CA GLY A 511 2.83 5.76 36.95
C GLY A 511 4.16 5.71 37.67
N GLU A 512 4.41 6.76 38.43
CA GLU A 512 5.61 6.92 39.24
C GLU A 512 5.48 6.09 40.53
N ALA A 513 6.41 5.15 40.74
CA ALA A 513 6.48 4.36 41.97
C ALA A 513 7.46 5.01 42.97
N ASN A 514 6.98 5.34 44.17
CA ASN A 514 7.81 5.88 45.25
C ASN A 514 8.57 4.75 45.98
N PHE A 515 9.88 4.69 45.83
CA PHE A 515 10.74 3.76 46.55
C PHE A 515 11.23 4.39 47.86
N CYS A 516 10.62 4.05 49.00
CA CYS A 516 11.11 4.50 50.31
C CYS A 516 11.39 3.37 51.30
N ASP A 517 12.21 2.39 50.92
CA ASP A 517 12.76 1.42 51.87
C ASP A 517 14.18 1.79 52.32
N SER A 518 14.35 2.95 52.97
CA SER A 518 15.48 3.17 53.89
C SER A 518 15.28 4.42 54.77
N PRO A 519 15.46 4.33 56.11
CA PRO A 519 15.42 5.50 56.99
C PRO A 519 16.61 6.46 56.85
N ILE A 520 17.58 6.21 55.97
CA ILE A 520 18.82 7.00 55.90
C ILE A 520 19.35 7.07 54.45
N ALA A 521 18.95 8.09 53.68
CA ALA A 521 19.78 8.73 52.66
C ALA A 521 19.18 10.08 52.23
N LEU A 522 20.04 11.09 52.18
CA LEU A 522 19.73 12.48 51.86
C LEU A 522 19.44 12.65 50.35
N TRP A 523 18.33 13.32 50.04
CA TRP A 523 18.01 14.07 48.81
C TRP A 523 18.63 13.56 47.49
N THR A 524 18.07 12.47 46.96
CA THR A 524 17.86 12.28 45.51
C THR A 524 16.62 11.40 45.36
N GLU A 525 15.47 12.03 45.14
CA GLU A 525 14.23 11.33 44.80
C GLU A 525 14.45 10.67 43.44
N LYS A 526 14.62 9.34 43.42
CA LYS A 526 14.69 8.55 42.18
C LYS A 526 13.31 7.98 41.92
N PHE A 527 12.68 8.50 40.90
CA PHE A 527 11.39 8.10 40.41
C PHE A 527 11.55 7.03 39.31
N TYR A 528 10.75 5.96 39.36
CA TYR A 528 10.70 4.96 38.29
C TYR A 528 9.30 4.91 37.70
N HIS A 529 9.21 4.91 36.36
CA HIS A 529 7.96 4.71 35.64
C HIS A 529 7.70 3.20 35.50
N THR A 530 6.61 2.72 36.10
CA THR A 530 6.24 1.29 36.06
C THR A 530 4.80 1.13 35.57
N VAL A 531 4.48 -0.03 34.99
CA VAL A 531 3.09 -0.40 34.68
C VAL A 531 2.40 -0.70 36.01
N SER A 532 1.52 0.20 36.42
CA SER A 532 0.90 0.18 37.73
C SER A 532 -0.46 -0.52 37.72
N GLU A 533 -1.20 -0.44 36.60
CA GLU A 533 -2.50 -1.12 36.40
C GLU A 533 -2.59 -1.70 34.99
N ILE A 534 -3.19 -2.88 34.81
CA ILE A 534 -3.45 -3.51 33.51
C ILE A 534 -4.84 -4.16 33.45
N GLN A 535 -5.43 -4.15 32.26
CA GLN A 535 -6.70 -4.80 31.94
C GLN A 535 -6.66 -5.38 30.52
N PHE A 536 -7.19 -6.59 30.35
CA PHE A 536 -7.27 -7.29 29.07
C PHE A 536 -8.71 -7.29 28.56
N THR A 537 -8.91 -7.06 27.27
CA THR A 537 -10.22 -7.19 26.60
C THR A 537 -10.16 -8.27 25.54
N THR A 538 -11.21 -9.08 25.45
CA THR A 538 -11.30 -10.19 24.50
C THR A 538 -12.19 -9.87 23.29
N SER A 539 -12.19 -10.76 22.30
CA SER A 539 -13.04 -10.72 21.11
C SER A 539 -14.53 -10.82 21.42
N HIS A 540 -14.90 -11.36 22.58
CA HIS A 540 -16.26 -11.39 23.07
C HIS A 540 -16.65 -10.15 23.89
N GLY A 541 -15.78 -9.14 23.99
CA GLY A 541 -16.01 -7.96 24.81
C GLY A 541 -15.78 -8.17 26.31
N ARG A 542 -15.52 -9.42 26.75
CA ARG A 542 -15.18 -9.73 28.13
C ARG A 542 -13.85 -9.09 28.50
N THR A 543 -13.84 -8.35 29.62
CA THR A 543 -12.64 -7.77 30.22
C THR A 543 -12.15 -8.58 31.42
N SER A 544 -10.84 -8.58 31.66
CA SER A 544 -10.29 -9.01 32.94
C SER A 544 -10.64 -7.98 34.02
N PRO A 545 -10.52 -8.33 35.32
CA PRO A 545 -10.40 -7.31 36.36
C PRO A 545 -9.27 -6.33 36.00
N LYS A 546 -9.39 -5.09 36.47
CA LYS A 546 -8.25 -4.17 36.53
C LYS A 546 -7.31 -4.69 37.61
N ILE A 547 -6.07 -4.99 37.23
CA ILE A 547 -5.08 -5.63 38.11
C ILE A 547 -3.94 -4.65 38.32
N GLY A 548 -3.56 -4.39 39.58
CA GLY A 548 -2.54 -3.41 39.93
C GLY A 548 -3.06 -2.26 40.81
N CYS A 549 -2.15 -1.36 41.20
CA CYS A 549 -2.43 -0.23 42.06
C CYS A 549 -2.59 1.08 41.26
N LYS A 550 -3.58 1.90 41.66
CA LYS A 550 -3.81 3.21 41.04
C LYS A 550 -2.64 4.17 41.37
N PRO A 551 -1.98 4.77 40.37
CA PRO A 551 -0.85 5.66 40.61
C PRO A 551 -1.28 7.02 41.17
N GLU A 552 -0.36 7.71 41.85
CA GLU A 552 -0.52 9.11 42.29
C GLU A 552 -0.35 10.08 41.10
N ALA A 553 -0.27 11.40 41.34
CA ALA A 553 -0.30 12.44 40.31
C ALA A 553 0.73 12.20 39.18
N ASP A 554 0.38 12.57 37.94
CA ASP A 554 1.17 12.42 36.70
C ASP A 554 1.24 11.00 36.07
N SER A 555 0.16 10.22 36.17
CA SER A 555 0.03 8.95 35.44
C SER A 555 -0.48 9.09 34.01
N PHE A 556 0.01 8.21 33.12
CA PHE A 556 -0.39 8.12 31.71
C PHE A 556 -1.04 6.77 31.43
N THR A 557 -2.17 6.76 30.71
CA THR A 557 -2.84 5.53 30.28
C THR A 557 -2.42 5.15 28.86
N PHE A 558 -2.18 3.86 28.65
CA PHE A 558 -1.88 3.31 27.34
C PHE A 558 -2.94 2.29 26.92
N LYS A 559 -3.12 2.16 25.61
CA LYS A 559 -4.05 1.20 25.00
C LYS A 559 -3.39 0.53 23.80
N LEU A 560 -3.08 -0.76 23.96
CA LEU A 560 -2.56 -1.62 22.90
C LEU A 560 -3.74 -2.38 22.29
N LYS A 561 -4.26 -1.88 21.17
CA LYS A 561 -5.42 -2.47 20.49
C LYS A 561 -5.03 -2.93 19.09
N GLY A 562 -5.31 -4.20 18.79
CA GLY A 562 -5.15 -4.71 17.44
C GLY A 562 -6.25 -4.20 16.49
N LYS A 563 -5.99 -4.20 15.18
CA LYS A 563 -6.99 -3.87 14.14
C LYS A 563 -8.17 -4.86 14.20
N ASN A 564 -9.32 -4.51 13.61
CA ASN A 564 -10.51 -5.38 13.63
C ASN A 564 -10.18 -6.80 13.13
N GLY A 565 -10.55 -7.81 13.92
CA GLY A 565 -10.29 -9.21 13.58
C GLY A 565 -8.85 -9.66 13.83
N THR A 566 -8.06 -8.96 14.63
CA THR A 566 -6.72 -9.41 15.07
C THR A 566 -6.77 -10.03 16.47
N LYS A 567 -5.87 -10.97 16.75
CA LYS A 567 -5.66 -11.57 18.07
C LYS A 567 -4.27 -11.28 18.60
N LEU A 568 -4.15 -11.18 19.93
CA LEU A 568 -2.88 -11.12 20.62
C LEU A 568 -2.12 -12.44 20.45
N VAL A 569 -0.89 -12.36 19.94
CA VAL A 569 -0.04 -13.52 19.65
C VAL A 569 1.32 -13.47 20.35
N GLY A 570 1.65 -12.39 21.05
CA GLY A 570 2.93 -12.25 21.74
C GLY A 570 3.03 -10.91 22.44
N LEU A 571 3.87 -10.83 23.47
CA LEU A 571 4.22 -9.58 24.14
C LEU A 571 5.72 -9.32 24.04
N HIS A 572 6.08 -8.05 24.08
CA HIS A 572 7.46 -7.63 24.23
C HIS A 572 7.52 -6.38 25.10
N GLY A 573 8.63 -6.14 25.78
CA GLY A 573 8.67 -5.11 26.79
C GLY A 573 10.00 -5.00 27.53
N LYS A 574 9.97 -4.30 28.64
CA LYS A 574 11.08 -4.17 29.59
C LYS A 574 10.58 -4.59 30.98
N SER A 575 11.35 -5.44 31.63
CA SER A 575 11.06 -5.88 33.00
C SER A 575 12.33 -5.88 33.84
N GLY A 576 12.22 -5.42 35.07
CA GLY A 576 13.23 -5.55 36.11
C GLY A 576 12.56 -6.07 37.38
N ARG A 577 12.68 -5.32 38.47
CA ARG A 577 11.91 -5.57 39.69
C ARG A 577 10.39 -5.46 39.50
N PHE A 578 9.97 -4.62 38.56
CA PHE A 578 8.58 -4.46 38.13
C PHE A 578 8.48 -4.57 36.60
N LEU A 579 7.24 -4.71 36.11
CA LEU A 579 6.93 -4.53 34.70
C LEU A 579 6.97 -3.03 34.36
N GLU A 580 7.89 -2.62 33.50
CA GLU A 580 8.15 -1.20 33.24
C GLU A 580 7.55 -0.74 31.92
N ALA A 581 7.61 -1.59 30.90
CA ALA A 581 7.02 -1.31 29.60
C ALA A 581 6.43 -2.58 28.99
N LEU A 582 5.30 -2.42 28.31
CA LEU A 582 4.61 -3.49 27.61
C LEU A 582 4.17 -3.03 26.23
N LYS A 583 4.40 -3.87 25.23
CA LYS A 583 3.89 -3.79 23.86
C LYS A 583 3.38 -5.17 23.44
N ALA A 584 2.60 -5.20 22.37
CA ALA A 584 1.84 -6.38 21.97
C ALA A 584 1.89 -6.64 20.47
N TYR A 585 2.11 -7.90 20.11
CA TYR A 585 1.95 -8.39 18.74
C TYR A 585 0.51 -8.79 18.49
N PHE A 586 -0.12 -8.15 17.50
CA PHE A 586 -1.43 -8.51 17.01
C PHE A 586 -1.32 -9.04 15.58
N VAL A 587 -1.85 -10.23 15.35
CA VAL A 587 -1.92 -10.82 14.01
C VAL A 587 -3.37 -10.91 13.59
N VAL A 588 -3.64 -10.57 12.32
CA VAL A 588 -4.96 -10.79 11.71
C VAL A 588 -5.31 -12.26 11.88
N VAL A 589 -6.48 -12.54 12.45
CA VAL A 589 -6.99 -13.90 12.59
C VAL A 589 -7.26 -14.41 11.17
N SER A 590 -6.24 -14.98 10.51
CA SER A 590 -6.35 -15.69 9.24
C SER A 590 -7.06 -17.05 9.39
N SER A 591 -7.49 -17.40 10.60
CA SER A 591 -8.16 -18.65 10.92
C SER A 591 -9.66 -18.46 11.18
N THR A 592 -10.41 -18.05 10.15
CA THR A 592 -11.89 -18.08 10.18
C THR A 592 -12.46 -19.31 9.47
N LEU A 593 -11.70 -20.40 9.32
CA LEU A 593 -12.16 -21.61 8.60
C LEU A 593 -12.65 -22.68 9.57
N LYS A 594 -13.95 -22.99 9.53
CA LYS A 594 -14.51 -24.21 10.13
C LYS A 594 -14.54 -25.32 9.10
N GLN A 595 -13.79 -26.39 9.37
CA GLN A 595 -13.86 -27.62 8.59
C GLN A 595 -14.96 -28.52 9.14
N LEU A 596 -15.80 -29.05 8.25
CA LEU A 596 -16.78 -30.08 8.54
C LEU A 596 -16.36 -31.39 7.88
N GLU A 597 -16.38 -32.48 8.66
CA GLU A 597 -15.95 -33.80 8.21
C GLU A 597 -16.87 -34.38 7.11
N PRO A 598 -16.31 -35.09 6.11
CA PRO A 598 -17.08 -35.71 5.04
C PRO A 598 -18.18 -36.64 5.56
N GLN A 599 -19.41 -36.41 5.11
CA GLN A 599 -20.57 -37.27 5.38
C GLN A 599 -20.72 -38.26 4.23
N GLY A 600 -20.91 -39.55 4.54
CA GLY A 600 -20.98 -40.65 3.57
C GLY A 600 -20.14 -41.85 3.99
N ARG A 601 -19.64 -42.63 3.02
CA ARG A 601 -18.76 -43.77 3.30
C ARG A 601 -17.34 -43.33 3.68
N SER A 602 -16.69 -44.14 4.49
CA SER A 602 -15.30 -43.93 4.91
C SER A 602 -14.24 -44.48 3.94
N ASP A 603 -14.64 -45.25 2.92
CA ASP A 603 -13.76 -45.77 1.88
C ASP A 603 -13.57 -44.79 0.70
N GLY A 604 -12.61 -45.09 -0.19
CA GLY A 604 -12.20 -44.21 -1.29
C GLY A 604 -10.95 -43.38 -0.98
N HIS A 605 -10.40 -42.73 -2.02
CA HIS A 605 -9.28 -41.81 -1.89
C HIS A 605 -9.77 -40.49 -1.33
N SER A 606 -9.14 -40.03 -0.25
CA SER A 606 -9.43 -38.73 0.35
C SER A 606 -8.85 -37.59 -0.47
N TRP A 607 -9.57 -36.49 -0.54
CA TRP A 607 -9.15 -35.25 -1.18
C TRP A 607 -9.63 -34.05 -0.36
N ASP A 608 -8.90 -32.94 -0.46
CA ASP A 608 -9.22 -31.65 0.15
C ASP A 608 -8.76 -30.56 -0.82
N ASP A 609 -9.70 -29.74 -1.29
CA ASP A 609 -9.38 -28.71 -2.27
C ASP A 609 -8.70 -27.50 -1.61
N GLY A 610 -8.70 -27.41 -0.27
CA GLY A 610 -8.22 -26.26 0.48
C GLY A 610 -9.31 -25.22 0.70
N ALA A 611 -8.91 -23.96 0.89
CA ALA A 611 -9.83 -22.83 1.07
C ALA A 611 -9.49 -21.68 0.11
N TYR A 612 -10.53 -21.07 -0.43
CA TYR A 612 -10.47 -20.04 -1.47
C TYR A 612 -11.33 -18.83 -1.09
N ASP A 613 -11.38 -17.79 -1.91
CA ASP A 613 -12.17 -16.60 -1.58
C ASP A 613 -13.67 -16.89 -1.60
N GLY A 614 -14.10 -17.84 -2.44
CA GLY A 614 -15.45 -18.35 -2.50
C GLY A 614 -15.67 -19.27 -3.69
N LEU A 615 -16.91 -19.72 -3.89
CA LEU A 615 -17.29 -20.59 -5.00
C LEU A 615 -18.06 -19.79 -6.05
N ARG A 616 -17.76 -20.00 -7.34
CA ARG A 616 -18.48 -19.38 -8.46
C ARG A 616 -19.45 -20.34 -9.13
N LYS A 617 -19.07 -21.62 -9.22
CA LYS A 617 -19.84 -22.63 -9.95
C LYS A 617 -19.64 -24.02 -9.38
N VAL A 618 -20.72 -24.79 -9.37
CA VAL A 618 -20.74 -26.23 -9.08
C VAL A 618 -21.21 -26.97 -10.32
N CYS A 619 -20.48 -28.01 -10.72
CA CYS A 619 -20.86 -28.94 -11.78
C CYS A 619 -21.00 -30.34 -11.18
N ILE A 620 -22.17 -30.96 -11.30
CA ILE A 620 -22.43 -32.32 -10.81
C ILE A 620 -22.67 -33.26 -11.99
N GLY A 621 -21.91 -34.35 -12.04
CA GLY A 621 -22.14 -35.45 -12.98
C GLY A 621 -23.07 -36.49 -12.39
N GLU A 622 -24.10 -36.88 -13.11
CA GLU A 622 -25.05 -37.90 -12.69
C GLU A 622 -24.85 -39.20 -13.50
N ASP A 623 -24.93 -40.35 -12.81
CA ASP A 623 -24.97 -41.68 -13.45
C ASP A 623 -26.03 -42.54 -12.74
N GLY A 624 -27.03 -43.00 -13.49
CA GLY A 624 -28.11 -43.83 -12.95
C GLY A 624 -28.93 -43.18 -11.82
N GLY A 625 -29.02 -41.84 -11.79
CA GLY A 625 -29.68 -41.08 -10.73
C GLY A 625 -28.87 -40.92 -9.45
N ARG A 626 -27.53 -41.07 -9.51
CA ARG A 626 -26.61 -40.89 -8.38
C ARG A 626 -25.52 -39.89 -8.74
N VAL A 627 -24.90 -39.28 -7.73
CA VAL A 627 -23.76 -38.37 -7.91
C VAL A 627 -22.49 -39.17 -8.25
N SER A 628 -22.02 -39.01 -9.48
CA SER A 628 -20.85 -39.73 -10.03
C SER A 628 -19.56 -38.89 -9.98
N SER A 629 -19.67 -37.58 -10.19
CA SER A 629 -18.58 -36.62 -10.08
C SER A 629 -19.03 -35.27 -9.55
N VAL A 630 -18.12 -34.54 -8.92
CA VAL A 630 -18.28 -33.13 -8.57
C VAL A 630 -17.13 -32.33 -9.15
N GLU A 631 -17.42 -31.15 -9.67
CA GLU A 631 -16.45 -30.18 -10.12
C GLU A 631 -16.80 -28.82 -9.53
N PHE A 632 -15.81 -28.18 -8.93
CA PHE A 632 -15.95 -26.93 -8.19
C PHE A 632 -15.05 -25.87 -8.82
N VAL A 633 -15.63 -24.72 -9.16
CA VAL A 633 -14.90 -23.56 -9.66
C VAL A 633 -14.83 -22.52 -8.54
N TYR A 634 -13.65 -22.37 -7.96
CA TYR A 634 -13.35 -21.44 -6.87
C TYR A 634 -12.78 -20.13 -7.39
N ALA A 635 -13.04 -19.03 -6.69
CA ALA A 635 -12.39 -17.74 -6.90
C ALA A 635 -11.13 -17.63 -6.03
N LYS A 636 -10.02 -17.17 -6.61
CA LYS A 636 -8.76 -16.85 -5.91
C LYS A 636 -8.19 -15.55 -6.47
N GLY A 637 -8.42 -14.45 -5.77
CA GLY A 637 -8.27 -13.10 -6.28
C GLY A 637 -9.09 -12.90 -7.55
N ASN A 638 -8.41 -12.48 -8.62
CA ASN A 638 -9.02 -12.28 -9.93
C ASN A 638 -9.01 -13.55 -10.81
N GLU A 639 -8.51 -14.68 -10.30
CA GLU A 639 -8.43 -15.94 -11.03
C GLU A 639 -9.50 -16.95 -10.58
N CYS A 640 -9.77 -17.94 -11.44
CA CYS A 640 -10.62 -19.08 -11.12
C CYS A 640 -9.81 -20.37 -11.11
N ILE A 641 -9.98 -21.19 -10.08
CA ILE A 641 -9.35 -22.51 -9.95
C ILE A 641 -10.45 -23.57 -9.99
N THR A 642 -10.25 -24.61 -10.79
CA THR A 642 -11.21 -25.71 -10.94
C THR A 642 -10.64 -27.00 -10.38
N HIS A 643 -11.39 -27.66 -9.49
CA HIS A 643 -11.09 -28.99 -8.98
C HIS A 643 -12.19 -29.98 -9.37
N CYS A 644 -11.79 -31.21 -9.72
CA CYS A 644 -12.69 -32.25 -10.21
C CYS A 644 -12.46 -33.55 -9.46
N HIS A 645 -13.53 -34.18 -8.99
CA HIS A 645 -13.50 -35.43 -8.24
C HIS A 645 -14.54 -36.42 -8.74
N GLY A 646 -14.21 -37.72 -8.69
CA GLY A 646 -15.08 -38.80 -9.16
C GLY A 646 -14.98 -39.07 -10.65
N ARG A 647 -15.99 -39.75 -11.22
CA ARG A 647 -15.99 -40.19 -12.61
C ARG A 647 -16.78 -39.25 -13.50
N HIS A 648 -16.09 -38.65 -14.46
CA HIS A 648 -16.72 -37.77 -15.44
C HIS A 648 -17.86 -38.48 -16.20
N SER A 649 -19.08 -37.99 -16.00
CA SER A 649 -20.26 -38.31 -16.79
C SER A 649 -20.44 -37.31 -17.94
N ASN A 650 -21.08 -37.75 -19.02
CA ASN A 650 -21.49 -36.90 -20.13
C ASN A 650 -22.74 -36.06 -19.78
N GLU A 651 -23.52 -36.49 -18.78
CA GLU A 651 -24.67 -35.75 -18.26
C GLU A 651 -24.22 -34.95 -17.04
N ARG A 652 -23.99 -33.65 -17.24
CA ARG A 652 -23.63 -32.71 -16.18
C ARG A 652 -24.71 -31.67 -16.00
N LYS A 653 -25.10 -31.44 -14.75
CA LYS A 653 -25.90 -30.28 -14.37
C LYS A 653 -25.00 -29.27 -13.66
N GLN A 654 -25.33 -27.99 -13.81
CA GLN A 654 -24.52 -26.90 -13.26
C GLN A 654 -25.36 -25.96 -12.41
N PHE A 655 -24.73 -25.40 -11.38
CA PHE A 655 -25.25 -24.34 -10.54
C PHE A 655 -24.23 -23.21 -10.50
N GLU A 656 -24.58 -22.08 -11.11
CA GLU A 656 -23.77 -20.87 -11.10
C GLU A 656 -24.29 -19.89 -10.04
N LEU A 657 -23.34 -19.31 -9.29
CA LEU A 657 -23.59 -18.29 -8.29
C LEU A 657 -23.42 -16.92 -8.93
N ARG A 658 -24.24 -15.95 -8.53
CA ARG A 658 -24.11 -14.53 -8.82
C ARG A 658 -22.99 -13.93 -7.96
N TYR A 659 -21.78 -14.44 -8.16
CA TYR A 659 -20.63 -14.13 -7.33
C TYR A 659 -20.33 -12.62 -7.29
N GLU A 660 -20.51 -11.93 -8.42
CA GLU A 660 -20.33 -10.47 -8.54
C GLU A 660 -21.37 -9.67 -7.73
N ASP A 661 -22.57 -10.22 -7.53
CA ASP A 661 -23.62 -9.63 -6.68
C ASP A 661 -23.40 -9.97 -5.19
N GLY A 662 -22.28 -10.63 -4.85
CA GLY A 662 -21.97 -11.08 -3.50
C GLY A 662 -22.69 -12.36 -3.08
N GLU A 663 -23.26 -13.14 -4.01
CA GLU A 663 -23.89 -14.43 -3.69
C GLU A 663 -22.84 -15.48 -3.31
N TYR A 664 -23.08 -16.19 -2.20
CA TYR A 664 -22.23 -17.31 -1.76
C TYR A 664 -23.05 -18.44 -1.16
N ILE A 665 -22.48 -19.65 -1.10
CA ILE A 665 -23.13 -20.81 -0.47
C ILE A 665 -23.01 -20.71 1.05
N ILE A 666 -24.14 -20.87 1.75
CA ILE A 666 -24.24 -20.82 3.21
C ILE A 666 -24.36 -22.21 3.86
N SER A 667 -24.82 -23.20 3.10
CA SER A 667 -24.94 -24.59 3.53
C SER A 667 -25.20 -25.50 2.33
N PHE A 668 -25.06 -26.80 2.54
CA PHE A 668 -25.57 -27.79 1.60
C PHE A 668 -26.13 -29.00 2.33
N GLU A 669 -27.02 -29.71 1.67
CA GLU A 669 -27.66 -30.92 2.15
C GLU A 669 -27.65 -31.99 1.07
N GLY A 670 -27.81 -33.23 1.50
CA GLY A 670 -27.81 -34.35 0.57
C GLY A 670 -28.32 -35.62 1.20
N THR A 671 -28.43 -36.66 0.38
CA THR A 671 -28.79 -38.00 0.85
C THR A 671 -27.74 -39.01 0.47
N THR A 672 -27.65 -40.10 1.24
CA THR A 672 -26.84 -41.26 0.89
C THR A 672 -27.70 -42.45 0.44
N ASP A 673 -27.20 -43.25 -0.49
CA ASP A 673 -27.88 -44.47 -0.91
C ASP A 673 -27.77 -45.58 0.15
N LYS A 674 -28.35 -46.75 -0.11
CA LYS A 674 -28.34 -47.89 0.84
C LYS A 674 -26.93 -48.39 1.15
N ASP A 675 -25.99 -48.13 0.27
CA ASP A 675 -24.59 -48.51 0.42
C ASP A 675 -23.78 -47.36 1.06
N GLY A 676 -24.38 -46.18 1.27
CA GLY A 676 -23.78 -45.01 1.92
C GLY A 676 -23.11 -44.01 0.97
N TYR A 677 -23.20 -44.21 -0.35
CA TYR A 677 -22.64 -43.27 -1.34
C TYR A 677 -23.51 -42.02 -1.46
N ILE A 678 -22.93 -40.89 -1.85
CA ILE A 678 -23.71 -39.66 -2.10
C ILE A 678 -24.69 -39.90 -3.25
N SER A 679 -25.98 -39.73 -2.96
CA SER A 679 -27.08 -39.97 -3.90
C SER A 679 -27.71 -38.68 -4.40
N SER A 680 -27.82 -37.66 -3.54
CA SER A 680 -28.27 -36.33 -3.94
C SER A 680 -27.58 -35.19 -3.20
N LEU A 681 -27.59 -33.99 -3.80
CA LEU A 681 -27.06 -32.74 -3.24
C LEU A 681 -27.97 -31.55 -3.58
N ILE A 682 -28.14 -30.63 -2.62
CA ILE A 682 -28.79 -29.33 -2.77
C ILE A 682 -27.91 -28.29 -2.07
N PHE A 683 -27.63 -27.17 -2.74
CA PHE A 683 -26.83 -26.06 -2.21
C PHE A 683 -27.72 -24.86 -1.89
N ASN A 684 -27.58 -24.30 -0.69
CA ASN A 684 -28.33 -23.13 -0.23
C ASN A 684 -27.41 -21.90 -0.22
N THR A 685 -27.94 -20.75 -0.62
CA THR A 685 -27.15 -19.52 -0.83
C THR A 685 -27.53 -18.38 0.10
N SER A 686 -26.70 -17.33 0.15
CA SER A 686 -26.94 -16.10 0.89
C SER A 686 -28.06 -15.22 0.31
N MET A 687 -28.56 -15.53 -0.89
CA MET A 687 -29.63 -14.78 -1.58
C MET A 687 -31.00 -15.48 -1.44
N ASP A 688 -31.20 -16.22 -0.36
CA ASP A 688 -32.44 -16.96 -0.04
C ASP A 688 -32.96 -17.87 -1.17
N ARG A 689 -32.03 -18.43 -1.97
CA ARG A 689 -32.35 -19.46 -2.97
C ARG A 689 -31.50 -20.71 -2.80
N SER A 690 -32.00 -21.79 -3.36
CA SER A 690 -31.33 -23.10 -3.41
C SER A 690 -31.11 -23.56 -4.85
N SER A 691 -30.15 -24.44 -5.05
CA SER A 691 -30.00 -25.16 -6.32
C SER A 691 -31.14 -26.14 -6.55
N ASP A 692 -31.32 -26.57 -7.80
CA ASP A 692 -32.09 -27.78 -8.09
C ASP A 692 -31.46 -29.00 -7.38
N GLU A 693 -32.26 -30.05 -7.17
CA GLU A 693 -31.74 -31.33 -6.66
C GLU A 693 -30.86 -32.01 -7.72
N PHE A 694 -29.60 -32.21 -7.36
CA PHE A 694 -28.68 -33.05 -8.12
C PHE A 694 -28.81 -34.50 -7.65
N GLY A 695 -28.82 -35.44 -8.59
CA GLY A 695 -29.00 -36.86 -8.32
C GLY A 695 -30.45 -37.21 -7.94
N LYS A 696 -30.62 -38.19 -7.04
CA LYS A 696 -31.94 -38.65 -6.60
C LYS A 696 -31.96 -38.85 -5.09
N ALA A 697 -32.83 -38.13 -4.40
CA ALA A 697 -32.98 -38.26 -2.96
C ALA A 697 -33.39 -39.68 -2.54
N VAL A 698 -32.76 -40.16 -1.46
CA VAL A 698 -33.09 -41.40 -0.76
C VAL A 698 -33.59 -41.06 0.64
N ALA A 699 -34.86 -41.37 0.91
CA ALA A 699 -35.50 -41.07 2.18
C ALA A 699 -34.79 -41.76 3.37
N ASN A 700 -34.73 -41.05 4.51
CA ASN A 700 -34.16 -41.47 5.79
C ASN A 700 -32.61 -41.56 5.85
N ASN A 701 -31.89 -41.04 4.86
CA ASN A 701 -30.42 -41.02 4.79
C ASN A 701 -29.87 -39.61 4.53
N GLU A 702 -30.55 -38.60 5.06
CA GLU A 702 -30.25 -37.18 4.86
C GLU A 702 -29.08 -36.71 5.75
N PHE A 703 -28.28 -35.80 5.22
CA PHE A 703 -27.26 -35.07 5.96
C PHE A 703 -27.32 -33.59 5.59
N PHE A 704 -26.93 -32.74 6.54
CA PHE A 704 -26.96 -31.29 6.40
C PHE A 704 -25.68 -30.71 6.98
N LEU A 705 -24.98 -29.88 6.20
CA LEU A 705 -23.76 -29.20 6.63
C LEU A 705 -23.97 -27.69 6.66
N LYS A 706 -24.12 -27.15 7.87
CA LYS A 706 -24.07 -25.72 8.18
C LYS A 706 -23.40 -25.52 9.54
N PRO A 707 -22.23 -24.87 9.60
CA PRO A 707 -21.60 -24.52 10.87
C PRO A 707 -22.32 -23.32 11.53
N ARG A 708 -22.30 -23.26 12.87
CA ARG A 708 -22.74 -22.06 13.61
C ARG A 708 -21.60 -21.03 13.63
N GLY A 709 -21.91 -19.77 13.34
CA GLY A 709 -20.94 -18.67 13.37
C GLY A 709 -20.07 -18.51 12.12
N PHE A 710 -20.21 -19.39 11.12
CA PHE A 710 -19.51 -19.29 9.83
C PHE A 710 -20.54 -19.19 8.71
N HIS A 711 -20.24 -18.40 7.69
CA HIS A 711 -21.23 -17.81 6.81
C HIS A 711 -21.06 -18.28 5.37
N LYS A 712 -19.82 -18.42 4.88
CA LYS A 712 -19.50 -18.66 3.47
C LYS A 712 -18.75 -19.96 3.27
N LEU A 713 -19.22 -20.83 2.39
CA LEU A 713 -18.47 -22.00 1.95
C LEU A 713 -17.35 -21.57 1.01
N VAL A 714 -16.12 -21.99 1.32
CA VAL A 714 -14.90 -21.57 0.63
C VAL A 714 -14.06 -22.73 0.11
N GLY A 715 -14.45 -23.97 0.40
CA GLY A 715 -13.72 -25.16 -0.03
C GLY A 715 -14.52 -26.43 0.21
N PHE A 716 -14.23 -27.48 -0.57
CA PHE A 716 -14.79 -28.81 -0.38
C PHE A 716 -13.69 -29.80 -0.05
N ARG A 717 -14.07 -30.86 0.67
CA ARG A 717 -13.23 -32.02 0.95
C ARG A 717 -14.07 -33.26 0.92
N GLY A 718 -13.47 -34.42 0.68
CA GLY A 718 -14.28 -35.62 0.52
C GLY A 718 -13.48 -36.88 0.27
N ARG A 719 -14.22 -37.89 -0.16
CA ARG A 719 -13.69 -39.19 -0.58
C ARG A 719 -14.35 -39.60 -1.88
N SER A 720 -13.57 -40.14 -2.81
CA SER A 720 -14.08 -40.68 -4.07
C SER A 720 -13.33 -41.94 -4.47
N CYS A 721 -14.04 -42.84 -5.16
CA CYS A 721 -13.45 -43.96 -5.87
C CYS A 721 -13.49 -43.70 -7.37
N VAL A 722 -12.95 -44.64 -8.16
CA VAL A 722 -12.79 -44.51 -9.62
C VAL A 722 -14.13 -44.23 -10.34
N ASP A 723 -15.25 -44.63 -9.74
CA ASP A 723 -16.58 -44.52 -10.36
C ASP A 723 -17.57 -43.57 -9.66
N ARG A 724 -17.33 -43.11 -8.42
CA ARG A 724 -18.34 -42.36 -7.62
C ARG A 724 -17.76 -41.44 -6.54
N ILE A 725 -18.63 -40.59 -5.97
CA ILE A 725 -18.37 -39.81 -4.75
C ILE A 725 -18.86 -40.59 -3.53
N ASN A 726 -17.95 -40.88 -2.60
CA ASN A 726 -18.19 -41.68 -1.40
C ASN A 726 -18.68 -40.83 -0.24
N ALA A 727 -18.03 -39.68 -0.02
CA ALA A 727 -18.38 -38.75 1.06
C ALA A 727 -18.01 -37.31 0.70
N LEU A 728 -18.73 -36.34 1.26
CA LEU A 728 -18.51 -34.92 1.03
C LEU A 728 -18.58 -34.11 2.34
N GLY A 729 -17.60 -33.25 2.53
CA GLY A 729 -17.44 -32.29 3.63
C GLY A 729 -17.06 -30.93 3.06
N ALA A 730 -16.89 -29.92 3.92
CA ALA A 730 -16.64 -28.56 3.46
C ALA A 730 -15.88 -27.68 4.45
N ASN A 731 -15.26 -26.64 3.92
CA ASN A 731 -14.55 -25.59 4.63
C ASN A 731 -15.40 -24.31 4.57
N PHE A 732 -15.74 -23.74 5.72
CA PHE A 732 -16.56 -22.53 5.85
C PHE A 732 -15.81 -21.38 6.48
N ALA A 733 -15.87 -20.20 5.87
CA ALA A 733 -15.32 -18.94 6.35
C ALA A 733 -16.38 -18.06 7.04
N VAL A 734 -15.94 -17.18 7.92
CA VAL A 734 -16.74 -16.04 8.39
C VAL A 734 -16.72 -14.97 7.30
N VAL A 735 -17.89 -14.46 6.88
CA VAL A 735 -17.96 -13.27 6.03
C VAL A 735 -17.77 -12.07 6.95
N LEU A 736 -16.61 -11.43 6.86
CA LEU A 736 -16.46 -10.08 7.40
C LEU A 736 -17.42 -9.20 6.58
N ALA A 737 -18.33 -8.50 7.26
CA ALA A 737 -19.37 -7.71 6.61
C ALA A 737 -18.77 -6.78 5.53
N PRO A 738 -19.49 -6.51 4.42
CA PRO A 738 -18.97 -5.72 3.31
C PRO A 738 -18.43 -4.36 3.78
N PRO A 739 -17.41 -3.81 3.08
CA PRO A 739 -16.71 -2.62 3.53
C PRO A 739 -17.70 -1.47 3.71
N VAL A 740 -17.64 -0.87 4.90
CA VAL A 740 -18.47 0.26 5.27
C VAL A 740 -18.15 1.44 4.34
N LYS A 741 -19.17 1.94 3.65
CA LYS A 741 -19.01 3.03 2.69
C LYS A 741 -18.92 4.35 3.45
N LYS A 742 -17.85 5.11 3.19
CA LYS A 742 -17.60 6.43 3.79
C LYS A 742 -18.22 7.51 2.89
N LEU A 743 -19.30 8.17 3.32
CA LEU A 743 -19.91 9.25 2.53
C LEU A 743 -19.13 10.57 2.69
N GLN A 744 -19.19 11.45 1.70
CA GLN A 744 -18.53 12.76 1.76
C GLN A 744 -19.14 13.62 2.87
N ALA A 745 -18.31 14.12 3.79
CA ALA A 745 -18.76 14.98 4.89
C ALA A 745 -19.33 16.31 4.34
N GLN A 746 -20.33 16.84 5.03
CA GLN A 746 -21.07 18.05 4.65
C GLN A 746 -20.89 19.13 5.72
N GLY A 747 -20.59 20.34 5.27
CA GLY A 747 -20.26 21.49 6.12
C GLY A 747 -19.18 22.36 5.49
N THR A 748 -18.39 23.08 6.29
CA THR A 748 -17.36 24.02 5.81
C THR A 748 -15.95 23.43 5.82
N ASN A 749 -15.17 23.69 4.77
CA ASN A 749 -13.83 23.10 4.59
C ASN A 749 -12.71 23.88 5.31
N ASP A 750 -13.05 25.01 5.96
CA ASP A 750 -12.05 26.07 6.16
C ASP A 750 -11.43 26.08 7.57
N GLN A 751 -12.05 25.48 8.61
CA GLN A 751 -11.56 25.49 10.01
C GLN A 751 -12.06 24.29 10.86
N GLY A 752 -11.29 23.90 11.89
CA GLY A 752 -11.67 22.92 12.93
C GLY A 752 -10.81 21.65 12.98
N GLU A 753 -10.74 21.03 14.16
CA GLU A 753 -10.09 19.74 14.41
C GLU A 753 -10.95 18.60 13.84
N GLU A 754 -10.29 17.60 13.23
CA GLU A 754 -10.94 16.42 12.68
C GLU A 754 -11.26 15.40 13.78
N TRP A 755 -12.45 14.79 13.70
CA TRP A 755 -12.87 13.74 14.61
C TRP A 755 -13.56 12.60 13.85
N ASP A 756 -13.45 11.38 14.37
CA ASP A 756 -13.99 10.16 13.76
C ASP A 756 -14.29 9.13 14.85
N ASP A 757 -15.58 8.81 15.07
CA ASP A 757 -16.00 7.80 16.06
C ASP A 757 -15.74 6.36 15.57
N GLY A 758 -15.44 6.19 14.28
CA GLY A 758 -15.29 4.89 13.65
C GLY A 758 -16.62 4.26 13.27
N VAL A 759 -16.62 2.93 13.14
CA VAL A 759 -17.75 2.14 12.65
C VAL A 759 -18.28 1.24 13.76
N HIS A 760 -19.59 1.21 13.89
CA HIS A 760 -20.33 0.46 14.92
C HIS A 760 -21.46 -0.39 14.30
N ASP A 761 -22.17 -1.19 15.10
CA ASP A 761 -23.29 -1.99 14.57
C ASP A 761 -24.57 -1.16 14.40
N ASN A 762 -24.83 -0.21 15.30
CA ASN A 762 -25.96 0.71 15.24
C ASN A 762 -25.75 1.93 16.15
N VAL A 763 -26.61 2.95 16.03
CA VAL A 763 -26.67 4.11 16.93
C VAL A 763 -27.82 3.92 17.92
N ARG A 764 -27.55 4.09 19.22
CA ARG A 764 -28.54 3.96 20.32
C ARG A 764 -29.06 5.32 20.79
N MET A 765 -28.18 6.30 20.91
CA MET A 765 -28.55 7.63 21.39
C MET A 765 -27.81 8.71 20.62
N ILE A 766 -28.48 9.83 20.42
CA ILE A 766 -27.93 11.03 19.80
C ILE A 766 -28.17 12.18 20.76
N THR A 767 -27.11 12.85 21.17
CA THR A 767 -27.18 14.08 21.97
C THR A 767 -26.68 15.24 21.13
N VAL A 768 -27.54 16.24 20.93
CA VAL A 768 -27.19 17.45 20.20
C VAL A 768 -27.26 18.64 21.14
N THR A 769 -26.13 19.32 21.30
CA THR A 769 -26.02 20.56 22.08
C THR A 769 -26.08 21.76 21.14
N TYR A 770 -26.88 22.76 21.46
CA TYR A 770 -27.07 23.94 20.62
C TYR A 770 -27.21 25.23 21.44
N VAL A 771 -26.88 26.34 20.80
CA VAL A 771 -26.96 27.69 21.36
C VAL A 771 -27.62 28.61 20.38
N TYR A 772 -28.71 29.26 20.79
CA TYR A 772 -29.57 30.06 19.93
C TYR A 772 -30.00 29.31 18.66
N ASP A 773 -29.31 29.52 17.55
CA ASP A 773 -29.56 28.99 16.21
C ASP A 773 -28.33 28.28 15.61
N CYS A 774 -27.45 27.74 16.47
CA CYS A 774 -26.22 27.05 16.09
C CYS A 774 -26.07 25.71 16.85
N VAL A 775 -25.77 24.63 16.13
CA VAL A 775 -25.36 23.34 16.70
C VAL A 775 -23.89 23.45 17.12
N VAL A 776 -23.62 23.32 18.41
CA VAL A 776 -22.28 23.53 18.98
C VAL A 776 -21.55 22.23 19.28
N SER A 777 -22.28 21.14 19.54
CA SER A 777 -21.69 19.83 19.78
C SER A 777 -22.66 18.70 19.46
N VAL A 778 -22.13 17.56 19.04
CA VAL A 778 -22.85 16.29 18.89
C VAL A 778 -22.13 15.19 19.66
N THR A 779 -22.88 14.27 20.23
CA THR A 779 -22.36 13.08 20.93
C THR A 779 -23.26 11.90 20.60
N PHE A 780 -22.65 10.73 20.41
CA PHE A 780 -23.37 9.53 20.00
C PHE A 780 -23.10 8.39 20.98
N GLU A 781 -24.13 7.60 21.26
CA GLU A 781 -24.00 6.31 21.92
C GLU A 781 -24.27 5.23 20.88
N TYR A 782 -23.36 4.28 20.74
CA TYR A 782 -23.39 3.22 19.73
C TYR A 782 -23.67 1.84 20.34
N ALA A 783 -24.26 0.97 19.54
CA ALA A 783 -24.35 -0.46 19.81
C ALA A 783 -23.23 -1.19 19.06
N ASN A 784 -22.50 -2.07 19.75
CA ASN A 784 -21.62 -3.07 19.16
C ASN A 784 -22.00 -4.44 19.75
N GLY A 785 -22.83 -5.19 19.04
CA GLY A 785 -23.47 -6.40 19.53
C GLY A 785 -24.29 -6.14 20.79
N ALA A 786 -23.91 -6.77 21.90
CA ALA A 786 -24.55 -6.58 23.20
C ALA A 786 -24.05 -5.32 23.94
N GLU A 787 -22.93 -4.73 23.52
CA GLU A 787 -22.26 -3.64 24.22
C GLU A 787 -22.75 -2.26 23.79
N THR A 788 -22.63 -1.30 24.70
CA THR A 788 -22.81 0.13 24.44
C THR A 788 -21.43 0.79 24.40
N VAL A 789 -21.16 1.58 23.36
CA VAL A 789 -19.96 2.44 23.27
C VAL A 789 -20.41 3.90 23.29
N LEU A 790 -19.90 4.69 24.24
CA LEU A 790 -20.14 6.13 24.29
C LEU A 790 -19.04 6.83 23.50
N GLY A 791 -19.41 7.59 22.46
CA GLY A 791 -18.50 8.43 21.70
C GLY A 791 -18.17 9.72 22.46
N ASP A 792 -17.03 10.32 22.11
CA ASP A 792 -16.62 11.60 22.67
C ASP A 792 -17.54 12.74 22.20
N PRO A 793 -17.71 13.80 22.99
CA PRO A 793 -18.45 14.98 22.55
C PRO A 793 -17.65 15.79 21.54
N HIS A 794 -18.22 15.97 20.35
CA HIS A 794 -17.55 16.65 19.23
C HIS A 794 -18.00 18.11 19.13
N GLY A 795 -17.28 18.99 19.81
CA GLY A 795 -17.57 20.43 19.97
C GLY A 795 -17.60 20.86 21.45
N ILE A 796 -18.01 22.09 21.76
CA ILE A 796 -18.05 22.55 23.15
C ILE A 796 -19.24 21.98 23.92
N LEU A 797 -18.93 21.41 25.09
CA LEU A 797 -19.88 21.19 26.17
C LEU A 797 -19.80 22.36 27.17
N ASP A 798 -20.83 23.18 27.21
CA ASP A 798 -21.10 24.11 28.31
C ASP A 798 -22.46 23.73 28.88
N ASP A 799 -22.54 23.54 30.20
CA ASP A 799 -23.77 23.15 30.88
C ASP A 799 -24.87 24.22 30.81
N ARG A 800 -24.53 25.44 30.38
CA ARG A 800 -25.49 26.52 30.12
C ARG A 800 -26.17 26.40 28.74
N HIS A 801 -25.68 25.54 27.85
CA HIS A 801 -26.23 25.34 26.51
C HIS A 801 -27.42 24.36 26.51
N GLU A 802 -28.37 24.56 25.59
CA GLU A 802 -29.53 23.68 25.45
C GLU A 802 -29.10 22.35 24.82
N LYS A 803 -29.64 21.23 25.33
CA LYS A 803 -29.33 19.87 24.86
C LYS A 803 -30.63 19.16 24.47
N LYS A 804 -30.59 18.43 23.35
CA LYS A 804 -31.65 17.50 22.94
C LYS A 804 -31.08 16.10 22.83
N GLU A 805 -31.72 15.16 23.51
CA GLU A 805 -31.36 13.74 23.51
C GLU A 805 -32.42 12.94 22.77
N PHE A 806 -31.97 12.09 21.85
CA PHE A 806 -32.82 11.22 21.06
C PHE A 806 -32.37 9.78 21.28
N LYS A 807 -33.20 9.01 21.97
CA LYS A 807 -32.97 7.58 22.15
C LYS A 807 -33.70 6.80 21.06
N LEU A 808 -32.97 5.96 20.34
CA LEU A 808 -33.50 5.03 19.35
C LEU A 808 -34.03 3.77 20.08
N CYS A 809 -35.13 3.19 19.59
CA CYS A 809 -35.71 1.99 20.19
C CYS A 809 -34.88 0.73 19.90
N ASP A 810 -34.63 -0.07 20.93
CA ASP A 810 -33.75 -1.24 20.83
C ASP A 810 -34.22 -2.27 19.77
N ASN A 811 -33.25 -2.72 18.98
CA ASN A 811 -33.23 -3.78 17.96
C ASN A 811 -33.86 -3.53 16.57
N ASN A 812 -34.79 -2.58 16.40
CA ASN A 812 -35.43 -2.37 15.09
C ASN A 812 -35.35 -0.92 14.55
N GLU A 813 -34.82 0.03 15.32
CA GLU A 813 -34.64 1.40 14.86
C GLU A 813 -33.18 1.68 14.48
N TYR A 814 -32.95 2.21 13.28
CA TYR A 814 -31.64 2.58 12.77
C TYR A 814 -31.75 3.84 11.91
N ILE A 815 -30.68 4.63 11.89
CA ILE A 815 -30.62 5.88 11.12
C ILE A 815 -30.44 5.54 9.64
N THR A 816 -31.26 6.11 8.78
CA THR A 816 -31.23 5.93 7.31
C THR A 816 -30.63 7.13 6.59
N SER A 817 -30.79 8.33 7.15
CA SER A 817 -30.13 9.53 6.61
C SER A 817 -29.98 10.62 7.67
N VAL A 818 -28.98 11.49 7.48
CA VAL A 818 -28.88 12.77 8.20
C VAL A 818 -29.00 13.92 7.22
N GLU A 819 -29.89 14.85 7.50
CA GLU A 819 -30.05 16.07 6.70
C GLU A 819 -29.98 17.30 7.57
N GLY A 820 -29.66 18.44 6.97
CA GLY A 820 -29.43 19.64 7.73
C GLY A 820 -29.13 20.84 6.87
N PHE A 821 -28.80 21.93 7.55
CA PHE A 821 -28.37 23.16 6.90
C PHE A 821 -27.17 23.74 7.63
N PHE A 822 -26.17 24.19 6.88
CA PHE A 822 -25.08 25.01 7.39
C PHE A 822 -25.07 26.36 6.67
N GLY A 823 -24.53 27.40 7.29
CA GLY A 823 -24.61 28.73 6.69
C GLY A 823 -23.76 29.79 7.36
N GLN A 824 -23.69 30.94 6.69
CA GLN A 824 -22.85 32.07 7.04
C GLN A 824 -23.64 33.11 7.84
N LYS A 825 -23.22 33.44 9.07
CA LYS A 825 -23.90 34.39 9.98
C LYS A 825 -23.06 35.64 10.24
N TRP A 826 -23.71 36.81 10.24
CA TRP A 826 -23.08 38.06 10.71
C TRP A 826 -23.19 38.18 12.22
N ILE A 827 -22.08 38.47 12.90
CA ILE A 827 -22.11 38.96 14.28
C ILE A 827 -21.44 40.34 14.30
N SER A 828 -22.19 41.37 14.71
CA SER A 828 -21.62 42.67 15.08
C SER A 828 -21.54 42.73 16.61
N THR A 829 -20.33 42.74 17.16
CA THR A 829 -20.12 43.08 18.57
C THR A 829 -19.66 44.53 18.64
N GLN A 830 -20.45 45.40 19.28
CA GLN A 830 -19.98 46.73 19.63
C GLN A 830 -19.16 46.65 20.91
N SER A 831 -17.90 47.05 20.83
CA SER A 831 -17.13 47.47 22.00
C SER A 831 -16.25 48.65 21.61
N ALA A 832 -16.45 49.77 22.32
CA ALA A 832 -15.57 50.93 22.37
C ALA A 832 -15.08 51.50 21.01
N GLY A 833 -16.01 51.75 20.08
CA GLY A 833 -15.77 52.68 18.96
C GLY A 833 -15.35 52.07 17.63
N ASP A 834 -15.02 50.77 17.57
CA ASP A 834 -14.75 50.06 16.31
C ASP A 834 -15.81 48.96 16.06
N GLU A 835 -16.44 48.99 14.88
CA GLU A 835 -17.31 47.90 14.40
C GLU A 835 -16.43 46.72 13.95
N PHE A 836 -16.28 45.70 14.80
CA PHE A 836 -15.77 44.40 14.34
C PHE A 836 -16.88 43.63 13.62
N LYS A 837 -16.64 43.34 12.33
CA LYS A 837 -17.51 42.50 11.50
C LYS A 837 -16.81 41.16 11.30
N SER A 838 -17.22 40.15 12.04
CA SER A 838 -16.76 38.77 11.81
C SER A 838 -17.88 37.95 11.20
N ILE A 839 -17.51 37.09 10.24
CA ILE A 839 -18.42 36.22 9.54
C ILE A 839 -18.09 34.77 9.94
N TYR A 840 -19.03 34.07 10.56
CA TYR A 840 -18.86 32.68 10.99
C TYR A 840 -19.73 31.75 10.16
N TYR A 841 -19.19 30.58 9.82
CA TYR A 841 -19.96 29.48 9.27
C TYR A 841 -20.30 28.48 10.37
N ASN A 842 -21.57 28.11 10.48
CA ASN A 842 -22.04 27.24 11.54
C ASN A 842 -23.04 26.20 11.02
N MET A 843 -22.99 25.00 11.60
CA MET A 843 -24.06 24.02 11.48
C MET A 843 -25.31 24.55 12.20
N LYS A 844 -26.42 24.69 11.49
CA LYS A 844 -27.66 25.30 12.03
C LYS A 844 -28.65 24.25 12.51
N ARG A 845 -28.81 23.18 11.75
CA ARG A 845 -29.83 22.17 11.99
C ARG A 845 -29.33 20.80 11.56
N LEU A 846 -29.66 19.81 12.36
CA LEU A 846 -29.50 18.39 12.07
C LEU A 846 -30.82 17.68 12.31
N ASP A 847 -31.26 16.96 11.29
CA ASP A 847 -32.38 16.04 11.32
C ASP A 847 -31.86 14.63 11.08
N PHE A 848 -32.12 13.74 12.04
CA PHE A 848 -31.76 12.33 11.97
C PHE A 848 -33.01 11.54 11.59
N ASN A 849 -33.06 11.07 10.34
CA ASN A 849 -34.13 10.23 9.86
C ASN A 849 -33.79 8.77 10.15
N THR A 850 -34.70 8.06 10.81
CA THR A 850 -34.62 6.62 11.03
C THR A 850 -35.61 5.89 10.12
N ASN A 851 -35.55 4.57 10.10
CA ASN A 851 -36.57 3.74 9.47
C ASN A 851 -37.96 3.82 10.14
N ILE A 852 -38.08 4.49 11.29
CA ILE A 852 -39.33 4.61 12.05
C ILE A 852 -39.81 6.06 12.14
N ARG A 853 -38.93 7.02 12.43
CA ARG A 853 -39.29 8.42 12.71
C ARG A 853 -38.15 9.38 12.38
N THR A 854 -38.42 10.68 12.48
CA THR A 854 -37.42 11.73 12.35
C THR A 854 -37.18 12.41 13.69
N TYR A 855 -35.91 12.60 14.04
CA TYR A 855 -35.48 13.40 15.18
C TYR A 855 -34.92 14.73 14.70
N SER A 856 -35.60 15.83 15.02
CA SER A 856 -35.24 17.17 14.57
C SER A 856 -34.75 18.06 15.70
N VAL A 857 -33.64 18.76 15.44
CA VAL A 857 -33.11 19.82 16.31
C VAL A 857 -33.46 21.18 15.69
N MET A 858 -34.21 21.99 16.46
CA MET A 858 -34.81 23.29 16.08
C MET A 858 -35.98 23.25 15.07
N GLU A 859 -37.04 24.02 15.33
CA GLU A 859 -38.28 24.05 14.50
C GLU A 859 -38.38 25.28 13.56
N ASN A 860 -37.59 26.34 13.79
CA ASN A 860 -37.76 27.62 13.10
C ASN A 860 -36.80 27.79 11.90
N ASN A 861 -37.37 27.81 10.69
CA ASN A 861 -36.68 28.04 9.41
C ASN A 861 -36.39 29.53 9.11
N THR A 862 -36.39 30.42 10.10
CA THR A 862 -36.22 31.85 9.82
C THR A 862 -34.80 32.15 9.35
N ARG A 863 -34.72 32.87 8.23
CA ARG A 863 -33.50 33.32 7.54
C ARG A 863 -32.81 34.49 8.26
N ASP A 864 -33.31 34.89 9.42
CA ASP A 864 -32.86 36.09 10.13
C ASP A 864 -31.41 35.93 10.59
N GLY A 865 -30.54 36.80 10.08
CA GLY A 865 -29.11 36.89 10.46
C GLY A 865 -28.13 36.10 9.59
N TYR A 866 -28.58 35.25 8.66
CA TYR A 866 -27.70 34.46 7.78
C TYR A 866 -27.64 35.01 6.34
N LEU A 867 -26.43 35.13 5.78
CA LEU A 867 -26.17 35.53 4.39
C LEU A 867 -26.59 34.45 3.38
N ALA A 868 -26.19 33.21 3.67
CA ALA A 868 -26.41 32.04 2.83
C ALA A 868 -26.62 30.81 3.71
N VAL A 869 -27.54 29.94 3.30
CA VAL A 869 -27.85 28.67 3.97
C VAL A 869 -27.80 27.58 2.91
N VAL A 870 -27.00 26.55 3.14
CA VAL A 870 -26.78 25.42 2.23
C VAL A 870 -27.40 24.16 2.84
N PRO A 871 -28.45 23.58 2.23
CA PRO A 871 -28.98 22.28 2.66
C PRO A 871 -28.02 21.15 2.28
N PHE A 872 -28.01 20.10 3.09
CA PHE A 872 -27.34 18.84 2.75
C PHE A 872 -28.15 17.64 3.21
N LYS A 873 -27.89 16.51 2.57
CA LYS A 873 -28.43 15.21 2.94
C LYS A 873 -27.35 14.14 2.75
N LEU A 874 -27.14 13.36 3.80
CA LEU A 874 -26.26 12.21 3.85
C LEU A 874 -27.13 10.95 3.86
N GLU A 875 -27.27 10.32 2.69
CA GLU A 875 -28.05 9.09 2.53
C GLU A 875 -27.41 8.17 1.49
N GLU A 876 -27.63 6.87 1.67
CA GLU A 876 -27.37 5.84 0.66
C GLU A 876 -28.56 4.88 0.67
N LYS A 877 -29.19 4.65 -0.50
CA LYS A 877 -30.37 3.78 -0.57
C LYS A 877 -30.03 2.36 -0.14
N GLY A 878 -30.90 1.75 0.67
CA GLY A 878 -30.71 0.38 1.18
C GLY A 878 -29.65 0.24 2.28
N HIS A 879 -29.18 1.35 2.86
CA HIS A 879 -28.15 1.33 3.89
C HIS A 879 -28.63 2.02 5.19
N LYS A 880 -28.02 1.61 6.31
CA LYS A 880 -28.12 2.27 7.62
C LYS A 880 -26.80 2.99 7.94
N ILE A 881 -26.90 4.08 8.70
CA ILE A 881 -25.75 4.80 9.23
C ILE A 881 -25.25 4.10 10.50
N VAL A 882 -23.95 3.84 10.52
CA VAL A 882 -23.27 3.01 11.52
C VAL A 882 -22.11 3.74 12.22
N GLY A 883 -21.90 5.00 11.91
CA GLY A 883 -20.82 5.78 12.51
C GLY A 883 -20.79 7.21 11.98
N PHE A 884 -20.19 8.11 12.75
CA PHE A 884 -20.09 9.53 12.45
C PHE A 884 -18.65 10.01 12.47
N ARG A 885 -18.39 11.05 11.68
CA ARG A 885 -17.12 11.78 11.64
C ARG A 885 -17.36 13.23 11.30
N GLY A 886 -16.35 14.10 11.43
CA GLY A 886 -16.52 15.48 11.03
C GLY A 886 -15.38 16.40 11.43
N LYS A 887 -15.70 17.69 11.49
CA LYS A 887 -14.82 18.75 11.99
C LYS A 887 -15.57 19.62 12.99
N SER A 888 -14.89 19.99 14.07
CA SER A 888 -15.42 20.92 15.06
C SER A 888 -14.35 21.92 15.49
N THR A 889 -14.75 23.14 15.77
CA THR A 889 -13.89 24.13 16.43
C THR A 889 -14.22 24.19 17.92
N GLU A 890 -13.48 25.02 18.65
CA GLU A 890 -13.84 25.44 20.00
C GLU A 890 -15.17 26.22 20.08
N PHE A 891 -15.93 26.45 19.00
CA PHE A 891 -17.16 27.25 19.09
C PHE A 891 -18.37 26.59 18.43
N SER A 892 -18.17 25.70 17.46
CA SER A 892 -19.28 25.06 16.78
C SER A 892 -18.88 23.80 16.00
N LEU A 893 -19.90 23.01 15.68
CA LEU A 893 -19.78 21.93 14.72
C LEU A 893 -19.66 22.51 13.29
N GLN A 894 -18.59 22.18 12.59
CA GLN A 894 -18.28 22.71 11.26
C GLN A 894 -18.67 21.74 10.14
N GLN A 895 -18.41 20.45 10.32
CA GLN A 895 -18.74 19.40 9.35
C GLN A 895 -19.28 18.15 10.03
N ILE A 896 -20.14 17.43 9.33
CA ILE A 896 -20.60 16.08 9.70
C ILE A 896 -20.56 15.15 8.49
N GLY A 897 -20.05 13.95 8.68
CA GLY A 897 -20.00 12.86 7.72
C GLY A 897 -20.42 11.56 8.38
N VAL A 898 -20.79 10.58 7.54
CA VAL A 898 -21.33 9.31 8.02
C VAL A 898 -20.65 8.11 7.36
N TYR A 899 -20.67 7.01 8.10
CA TYR A 899 -20.38 5.67 7.63
C TYR A 899 -21.70 4.93 7.40
N VAL A 900 -21.84 4.29 6.24
CA VAL A 900 -23.06 3.53 5.89
C VAL A 900 -22.76 2.06 5.61
N LYS A 901 -23.65 1.19 6.07
CA LYS A 901 -23.62 -0.26 5.86
C LYS A 901 -24.95 -0.71 5.24
N PRO A 902 -24.97 -1.68 4.30
CA PRO A 902 -26.22 -2.28 3.84
C PRO A 902 -27.12 -2.68 5.01
N ILE A 903 -28.42 -2.46 4.87
CA ILE A 903 -29.39 -2.95 5.85
C ILE A 903 -29.42 -4.46 5.68
N ASP A 904 -28.94 -5.18 6.70
CA ASP A 904 -29.05 -6.63 6.76
C ASP A 904 -30.55 -6.96 6.83
N ASP A 905 -31.13 -7.49 5.75
CA ASP A 905 -32.55 -7.88 5.71
C ASP A 905 -32.76 -9.00 6.74
N ALA A 906 -33.28 -8.64 7.91
CA ALA A 906 -33.75 -9.60 8.90
C ALA A 906 -35.03 -10.24 8.36
N ASN A 907 -34.90 -11.42 7.74
CA ASN A 907 -35.93 -12.46 7.75
C ASN A 907 -35.30 -13.85 7.84
#